data_AF-A0A674PJP1-F1
#
_entry.id   AF-A0A674PJP1-F1
#
_cell.length_a   1.000
_cell.length_b   1.000
_cell.length_c   1.000
_cell.angle_alpha   90.00
_cell.angle_beta   90.00
_cell.angle_gamma   90.00
#
_symmetry.space_group_name_H-M   'P 1'
#
loop_
_entity.id
_entity.type
_entity.pdbx_description
1 polymer ?
#
loop_
_entity_poly.entity_id
_entity_poly.type
_entity_poly.pdbx_seq_one_letter_code
_entity_poly.pdbx_strand_id
1 'polypeptide(L)'
;MCTFKVTFLHARGLGEKQTSSSHLKSSVGLCLCLIVVFLLYLMKFCTEIAYCVQGNSGLGFSIAGGIDNPHIPDDPGIFITKIIPGGAAAMDGRLGVNDCVLRVNDVDVSEVVHSRAVEALKEAGPVVRLLVRRRQAPPETILEVNLLKGPKGLGFSIAGGIGNQHIPGDNSIYITKIIEGGAAQKDGRLQTGDRLLAVNNIILQDVRHEEAVAALKNTSDMVYLKVAKPGPVHLNDMYAPPDYSSTFPTMVDNHVSHNYLGAMEPKPVYPPPQVTPSRYSPVPRHMLGEEDFTREPRKVLLHKGSTGLGFNIVGGEDGEGIFVSFILAGGPADLSGELRRGDRILSVNGVNLRNATHEQAAAALKRAGQTVTIIAQYRPEEYSRFESKIHDLREQMMNSSMSSGSGSLRTSEKRSLYVRALFDYDRTRDSCLPSQGLSFSYGDILHVINASDDEWWQARLVTPHGESEQIGVIPSKKRVEKKERARLKTVKFHARTGMIESNRVKCLTSNSDSESSSKGQEDTILSYEPVIRQEIHYTRPVIILGPMKDRVNDDLISEFPHKFGSCVPHTTRSRRENEIDGQDYHFVGSREQMEKDIQDNKFIEAGQFNENLYGTSVLSVRTVAERGKHCILDVSGNAIKRLQQAQLYPISIFIKPKSIEALMEMNKRQTYEQANKVFDKAVKLEQDFGEFFTAIVQGDSLEEIYNKIKLIIEEQSGPYIWIPSSEKL
;
A
#
# COMPACT_ATOMS: atom_id res chain seq x y z
N MET A 1 33.69 -9.23 -36.12
CA MET A 1 34.27 -9.67 -37.40
C MET A 1 34.74 -11.12 -37.22
N CYS A 2 33.85 -12.09 -37.43
CA CYS A 2 34.18 -13.51 -37.55
C CYS A 2 33.41 -14.05 -38.76
N THR A 3 34.16 -14.38 -39.81
CA THR A 3 33.68 -14.88 -41.09
C THR A 3 33.33 -16.35 -40.96
N PHE A 4 32.05 -16.72 -41.06
CA PHE A 4 31.66 -18.09 -41.36
C PHE A 4 31.47 -18.26 -42.87
N LYS A 5 32.44 -18.94 -43.48
CA LYS A 5 32.38 -19.46 -44.86
C LYS A 5 31.45 -20.69 -44.86
N VAL A 6 30.35 -20.65 -45.60
CA VAL A 6 29.58 -21.85 -45.93
C VAL A 6 30.06 -22.36 -47.29
N THR A 7 30.70 -23.52 -47.28
CA THR A 7 31.17 -24.24 -48.46
C THR A 7 29.98 -24.95 -49.11
N PHE A 8 29.63 -24.60 -50.35
CA PHE A 8 28.69 -25.36 -51.17
C PHE A 8 29.40 -26.58 -51.76
N LEU A 9 29.00 -27.80 -51.38
CA LEU A 9 29.38 -29.01 -52.10
C LEU A 9 28.31 -29.36 -53.14
N HIS A 10 28.78 -29.45 -54.38
CA HIS A 10 28.05 -29.82 -55.58
C HIS A 10 27.82 -31.34 -55.61
N ALA A 11 26.60 -31.79 -55.88
CA ALA A 11 26.35 -33.14 -56.39
C ALA A 11 25.52 -33.03 -57.67
N ARG A 12 26.18 -33.40 -58.79
CA ARG A 12 25.63 -33.48 -60.16
C ARG A 12 25.05 -34.88 -60.38
N GLY A 13 23.85 -34.93 -60.96
CA GLY A 13 23.47 -35.90 -62.00
C GLY A 13 22.72 -37.17 -61.56
N LEU A 14 21.42 -37.24 -61.88
CA LEU A 14 20.84 -38.12 -62.92
C LEU A 14 19.32 -38.26 -62.73
N GLY A 15 18.55 -38.15 -63.83
CA GLY A 15 17.24 -38.80 -63.98
C GLY A 15 16.02 -37.88 -64.03
N GLU A 16 15.56 -37.58 -65.24
CA GLU A 16 14.26 -36.97 -65.54
C GLU A 16 13.08 -37.78 -64.96
N LYS A 17 12.11 -37.08 -64.35
CA LYS A 17 10.67 -37.33 -64.56
C LYS A 17 9.84 -36.14 -64.07
N GLN A 18 9.19 -35.49 -65.02
CA GLN A 18 8.15 -34.48 -64.79
C GLN A 18 7.01 -35.07 -63.96
N THR A 19 6.68 -34.46 -62.82
CA THR A 19 5.31 -34.38 -62.30
C THR A 19 5.17 -33.25 -61.27
N SER A 20 4.16 -32.39 -61.47
CA SER A 20 3.51 -31.48 -60.50
C SER A 20 4.40 -30.49 -59.70
N SER A 21 4.51 -29.29 -60.26
CA SER A 21 5.17 -28.07 -59.73
C SER A 21 4.50 -27.41 -58.50
N SER A 22 3.61 -28.10 -57.78
CA SER A 22 2.90 -27.52 -56.62
C SER A 22 3.42 -27.99 -55.25
N HIS A 23 4.01 -29.19 -55.15
CA HIS A 23 4.49 -29.72 -53.86
C HIS A 23 5.96 -29.38 -53.54
N LEU A 24 6.80 -29.12 -54.55
CA LEU A 24 8.20 -28.74 -54.32
C LEU A 24 8.34 -27.25 -53.94
N LYS A 25 7.40 -26.40 -54.36
CA LYS A 25 7.38 -24.97 -53.97
C LYS A 25 6.88 -24.76 -52.54
N SER A 26 5.97 -25.61 -52.04
CA SER A 26 5.56 -25.52 -50.63
C SER A 26 6.63 -26.08 -49.69
N SER A 27 7.32 -27.17 -50.05
CA SER A 27 8.34 -27.76 -49.19
C SER A 27 9.65 -26.95 -49.14
N VAL A 28 10.09 -26.38 -50.28
CA VAL A 28 11.24 -25.45 -50.31
C VAL A 28 10.87 -24.09 -49.71
N GLY A 29 9.62 -23.64 -49.87
CA GLY A 29 9.11 -22.43 -49.23
C GLY A 29 8.94 -22.56 -47.72
N LEU A 30 8.45 -23.70 -47.21
CA LEU A 30 8.38 -23.99 -45.78
C LEU A 30 9.77 -24.21 -45.18
N CYS A 31 10.69 -24.86 -45.89
CA CYS A 31 12.06 -25.05 -45.42
C CYS A 31 12.85 -23.73 -45.43
N LEU A 32 12.73 -22.88 -46.47
CA LEU A 32 13.29 -21.52 -46.43
C LEU A 32 12.62 -20.63 -45.41
N CYS A 33 11.29 -20.73 -45.21
CA CYS A 33 10.59 -19.91 -44.21
C CYS A 33 10.93 -20.37 -42.80
N LEU A 34 11.06 -21.68 -42.53
CA LEU A 34 11.56 -22.20 -41.26
C LEU A 34 13.04 -21.86 -41.07
N ILE A 35 13.89 -21.93 -42.09
CA ILE A 35 15.29 -21.53 -42.00
C ILE A 35 15.42 -20.01 -41.81
N VAL A 36 14.58 -19.19 -42.44
CA VAL A 36 14.57 -17.72 -42.29
C VAL A 36 13.96 -17.33 -40.95
N VAL A 37 12.92 -18.00 -40.46
CA VAL A 37 12.37 -17.79 -39.12
C VAL A 37 13.36 -18.26 -38.06
N PHE A 38 14.05 -19.39 -38.26
CA PHE A 38 15.08 -19.91 -37.36
C PHE A 38 16.36 -19.07 -37.40
N LEU A 39 16.76 -18.55 -38.57
CA LEU A 39 17.84 -17.57 -38.72
C LEU A 39 17.45 -16.21 -38.15
N LEU A 40 16.21 -15.74 -38.32
CA LEU A 40 15.70 -14.52 -37.68
C LEU A 40 15.54 -14.69 -36.17
N TYR A 41 15.27 -15.91 -35.68
CA TYR A 41 15.28 -16.27 -34.27
C TYR A 41 16.71 -16.25 -33.73
N LEU A 42 17.67 -16.88 -34.43
CA LEU A 42 19.10 -16.83 -34.11
C LEU A 42 19.70 -15.41 -34.25
N MET A 43 19.18 -14.56 -35.14
CA MET A 43 19.59 -13.18 -35.32
C MET A 43 18.93 -12.21 -34.32
N LYS A 44 17.97 -12.67 -33.51
CA LYS A 44 17.38 -11.90 -32.39
C LYS A 44 18.07 -12.16 -31.04
N PHE A 45 18.98 -13.12 -31.01
CA PHE A 45 19.60 -13.61 -29.78
C PHE A 45 21.10 -13.82 -30.00
N CYS A 46 21.93 -12.94 -29.42
CA CYS A 46 23.36 -13.16 -29.39
C CYS A 46 23.71 -14.15 -28.27
N THR A 47 24.46 -15.19 -28.59
CA THR A 47 25.12 -16.03 -27.60
C THR A 47 26.49 -15.46 -27.27
N GLU A 48 26.72 -15.11 -26.00
CA GLU A 48 28.01 -14.64 -25.51
C GLU A 48 28.58 -15.56 -24.45
N ILE A 49 29.91 -15.58 -24.35
CA ILE A 49 30.64 -16.32 -23.34
C ILE A 49 31.15 -15.33 -22.29
N ALA A 50 30.59 -15.40 -21.08
CA ALA A 50 31.09 -14.68 -19.93
C ALA A 50 32.04 -15.57 -19.12
N TYR A 51 33.10 -14.99 -18.56
CA TYR A 51 34.01 -15.71 -17.66
C TYR A 51 33.97 -15.02 -16.30
N CYS A 52 33.52 -15.73 -15.28
CA CYS A 52 33.53 -15.24 -13.91
C CYS A 52 34.58 -16.03 -13.12
N VAL A 53 35.50 -15.33 -12.47
CA VAL A 53 36.41 -15.94 -11.50
C VAL A 53 35.74 -15.88 -10.13
N GLN A 54 35.57 -17.02 -9.48
CA GLN A 54 34.91 -17.09 -8.17
C GLN A 54 35.76 -16.36 -7.12
N GLY A 55 35.24 -15.26 -6.56
CA GLY A 55 35.84 -14.56 -5.42
C GLY A 55 35.40 -15.15 -4.08
N ASN A 56 35.92 -14.61 -2.96
CA ASN A 56 35.53 -15.01 -1.59
C ASN A 56 34.02 -14.85 -1.29
N SER A 57 33.28 -14.10 -2.12
CA SER A 57 31.85 -13.81 -2.02
C SER A 57 30.99 -14.49 -3.10
N GLY A 58 31.52 -15.46 -3.84
CA GLY A 58 30.82 -16.15 -4.93
C GLY A 58 30.92 -15.45 -6.29
N LEU A 59 30.02 -15.78 -7.22
CA LEU A 59 30.06 -15.32 -8.62
C LEU A 59 29.51 -13.89 -8.84
N GLY A 60 28.84 -13.31 -7.84
CA GLY A 60 28.38 -11.92 -7.89
C GLY A 60 27.13 -11.67 -8.73
N PHE A 61 26.26 -12.67 -8.93
CA PHE A 61 24.96 -12.53 -9.58
C PHE A 61 23.90 -13.47 -8.98
N SER A 62 22.63 -13.21 -9.26
CA SER A 62 21.48 -14.04 -8.85
C SER A 62 20.77 -14.60 -10.08
N ILE A 63 20.23 -15.82 -9.95
CA ILE A 63 19.45 -16.49 -11.00
C ILE A 63 18.01 -16.76 -10.54
N ALA A 64 17.08 -16.80 -11.48
CA ALA A 64 15.70 -17.30 -11.29
C ALA A 64 15.26 -18.06 -12.54
N GLY A 65 14.20 -18.85 -12.44
CA GLY A 65 13.70 -19.67 -13.55
C GLY A 65 14.04 -21.14 -13.39
N GLY A 66 13.74 -21.92 -14.42
CA GLY A 66 13.77 -23.38 -14.41
C GLY A 66 12.40 -23.95 -14.75
N ILE A 67 12.36 -25.20 -15.22
CA ILE A 67 11.11 -25.86 -15.63
C ILE A 67 10.09 -26.00 -14.48
N ASP A 68 10.57 -26.02 -13.24
CA ASP A 68 9.80 -26.15 -12.01
C ASP A 68 9.25 -24.81 -11.50
N ASN A 69 9.92 -23.70 -11.85
CA ASN A 69 9.49 -22.36 -11.46
C ASN A 69 9.88 -21.33 -12.53
N PRO A 70 9.16 -21.28 -13.68
CA PRO A 70 9.49 -20.39 -14.79
C PRO A 70 9.48 -18.92 -14.34
N HIS A 71 10.58 -18.20 -14.59
CA HIS A 71 10.67 -16.77 -14.26
C HIS A 71 9.87 -15.90 -15.24
N ILE A 72 9.77 -16.36 -16.48
CA ILE A 72 8.98 -15.75 -17.55
C ILE A 72 7.90 -16.77 -17.94
N PRO A 73 6.62 -16.35 -18.10
CA PRO A 73 5.57 -17.25 -18.58
C PRO A 73 5.97 -17.94 -19.89
N ASP A 74 5.79 -19.25 -19.95
CA ASP A 74 6.13 -20.10 -21.11
C ASP A 74 7.61 -20.13 -21.53
N ASP A 75 8.56 -19.66 -20.72
CA ASP A 75 10.01 -19.85 -20.96
C ASP A 75 10.66 -20.60 -19.76
N PRO A 76 11.09 -21.86 -19.95
CA PRO A 76 11.69 -22.67 -18.89
C PRO A 76 13.14 -22.26 -18.52
N GLY A 77 13.70 -21.25 -19.18
CA GLY A 77 15.09 -20.86 -19.04
C GLY A 77 15.51 -20.35 -17.66
N ILE A 78 16.82 -20.38 -17.42
CA ILE A 78 17.46 -19.79 -16.23
C ILE A 78 17.92 -18.37 -16.57
N PHE A 79 17.47 -17.38 -15.81
CA PHE A 79 17.72 -15.96 -16.09
C PHE A 79 18.52 -15.29 -14.98
N ILE A 80 19.44 -14.41 -15.36
CA ILE A 80 20.12 -13.52 -14.40
C ILE A 80 19.15 -12.43 -13.95
N THR A 81 18.81 -12.41 -12.66
CA THR A 81 17.87 -11.42 -12.09
C THR A 81 18.58 -10.24 -11.44
N LYS A 82 19.85 -10.41 -11.07
CA LYS A 82 20.62 -9.38 -10.39
C LYS A 82 22.11 -9.56 -10.64
N ILE A 83 22.81 -8.45 -10.87
CA ILE A 83 24.27 -8.37 -10.78
C ILE A 83 24.63 -7.63 -9.49
N ILE A 84 25.53 -8.17 -8.68
CA ILE A 84 25.95 -7.60 -7.40
C ILE A 84 27.09 -6.59 -7.67
N PRO A 85 26.90 -5.29 -7.38
CA PRO A 85 27.95 -4.28 -7.57
C PRO A 85 29.23 -4.65 -6.82
N GLY A 86 30.37 -4.56 -7.50
CA GLY A 86 31.68 -4.96 -6.94
C GLY A 86 31.93 -6.47 -6.86
N GLY A 87 30.98 -7.31 -7.27
CA GLY A 87 31.16 -8.77 -7.39
C GLY A 87 31.83 -9.19 -8.69
N ALA A 88 32.24 -10.47 -8.79
CA ALA A 88 32.99 -10.99 -9.93
C ALA A 88 32.31 -10.77 -11.29
N ALA A 89 31.01 -11.03 -11.41
CA ALA A 89 30.26 -10.77 -12.64
C ALA A 89 30.13 -9.28 -12.99
N ALA A 90 30.04 -8.39 -11.99
CA ALA A 90 30.03 -6.94 -12.21
C ALA A 90 31.40 -6.42 -12.66
N MET A 91 32.48 -6.99 -12.12
CA MET A 91 33.86 -6.65 -12.50
C MET A 91 34.22 -7.17 -13.89
N ASP A 92 33.72 -8.35 -14.28
CA ASP A 92 33.89 -8.88 -15.64
C ASP A 92 33.09 -8.07 -16.67
N GLY A 93 31.95 -7.49 -16.26
CA GLY A 93 31.17 -6.52 -17.04
C GLY A 93 30.44 -7.09 -18.26
N ARG A 94 30.62 -8.39 -18.57
CA ARG A 94 29.96 -9.06 -19.70
C ARG A 94 28.63 -9.69 -19.35
N LEU A 95 28.31 -9.91 -18.08
CA LEU A 95 27.04 -10.52 -17.68
C LEU A 95 25.99 -9.44 -17.40
N GLY A 96 24.83 -9.51 -18.06
CA GLY A 96 23.72 -8.58 -17.90
C GLY A 96 22.55 -9.16 -17.10
N VAL A 97 21.71 -8.28 -16.55
CA VAL A 97 20.38 -8.67 -16.05
C VAL A 97 19.51 -9.04 -17.25
N ASN A 98 18.69 -10.08 -17.10
CA ASN A 98 17.88 -10.73 -18.14
C ASN A 98 18.65 -11.60 -19.14
N ASP A 99 19.94 -11.82 -18.94
CA ASP A 99 20.68 -12.82 -19.71
C ASP A 99 20.15 -14.22 -19.38
N CYS A 100 19.81 -14.99 -20.40
CA CYS A 100 19.36 -16.37 -20.25
C CYS A 100 20.58 -17.30 -20.28
N VAL A 101 20.87 -17.97 -19.17
CA VAL A 101 21.99 -18.90 -19.06
C VAL A 101 21.64 -20.19 -19.78
N LEU A 102 22.41 -20.50 -20.83
CA LEU A 102 22.27 -21.73 -21.61
C LEU A 102 23.21 -22.83 -21.09
N ARG A 103 24.44 -22.48 -20.71
CA ARG A 103 25.43 -23.44 -20.19
C ARG A 103 26.26 -22.85 -19.07
N VAL A 104 26.64 -23.71 -18.13
CA VAL A 104 27.62 -23.44 -17.07
C VAL A 104 28.78 -24.41 -17.26
N ASN A 105 29.94 -23.90 -17.69
CA ASN A 105 31.06 -24.70 -18.18
C ASN A 105 30.61 -25.71 -19.25
N ASP A 106 30.72 -27.00 -18.95
CA ASP A 106 30.34 -28.10 -19.83
C ASP A 106 28.92 -28.63 -19.58
N VAL A 107 28.21 -28.08 -18.58
CA VAL A 107 26.85 -28.48 -18.19
C VAL A 107 25.82 -27.61 -18.90
N ASP A 108 24.86 -28.27 -19.56
CA ASP A 108 23.69 -27.61 -20.15
C ASP A 108 22.63 -27.33 -19.09
N VAL A 109 22.11 -26.09 -19.07
CA VAL A 109 21.12 -25.62 -18.10
C VAL A 109 19.92 -24.94 -18.77
N SER A 110 19.71 -25.12 -20.08
CA SER A 110 18.63 -24.42 -20.82
C SER A 110 17.23 -24.86 -20.41
N GLU A 111 17.03 -26.13 -20.04
CA GLU A 111 15.73 -26.71 -19.68
C GLU A 111 15.87 -27.64 -18.46
N VAL A 112 16.37 -27.08 -17.36
CA VAL A 112 16.58 -27.83 -16.12
C VAL A 112 15.71 -27.29 -14.99
N VAL A 113 15.53 -28.07 -13.94
CA VAL A 113 14.97 -27.57 -12.68
C VAL A 113 15.93 -26.57 -12.04
N HIS A 114 15.40 -25.58 -11.33
CA HIS A 114 16.16 -24.48 -10.72
C HIS A 114 17.35 -24.99 -9.89
N SER A 115 17.12 -26.03 -9.08
CA SER A 115 18.14 -26.66 -8.22
C SER A 115 19.34 -27.18 -9.01
N ARG A 116 19.12 -27.74 -10.21
CA ARG A 116 20.18 -28.30 -11.05
C ARG A 116 21.08 -27.21 -11.64
N ALA A 117 20.50 -26.06 -12.00
CA ALA A 117 21.28 -24.90 -12.43
C ALA A 117 22.15 -24.34 -11.29
N VAL A 118 21.64 -24.33 -10.06
CA VAL A 118 22.39 -23.92 -8.86
C VAL A 118 23.53 -24.90 -8.56
N GLU A 119 23.31 -26.20 -8.67
CA GLU A 119 24.37 -27.22 -8.54
C GLU A 119 25.48 -27.02 -9.57
N ALA A 120 25.12 -26.84 -10.85
CA ALA A 120 26.09 -26.62 -11.92
C ALA A 120 26.97 -25.38 -11.65
N LEU A 121 26.41 -24.30 -11.12
CA LEU A 121 27.15 -23.09 -10.73
C LEU A 121 28.05 -23.30 -9.51
N LYS A 122 27.67 -24.16 -8.56
CA LYS A 122 28.47 -24.51 -7.38
C LYS A 122 29.65 -25.44 -7.73
N GLU A 123 29.44 -26.36 -8.66
CA GLU A 123 30.44 -27.35 -9.10
C GLU A 123 31.41 -26.82 -10.17
N ALA A 124 31.11 -25.67 -10.78
CA ALA A 124 31.90 -25.07 -11.85
C ALA A 124 33.34 -24.68 -11.45
N GLY A 125 33.64 -24.63 -10.14
CA GLY A 125 34.98 -24.35 -9.63
C GLY A 125 35.41 -22.88 -9.78
N PRO A 126 36.71 -22.58 -9.65
CA PRO A 126 37.22 -21.22 -9.53
C PRO A 126 37.06 -20.37 -10.81
N VAL A 127 36.86 -21.00 -11.97
CA VAL A 127 36.61 -20.33 -13.24
C VAL A 127 35.31 -20.85 -13.83
N VAL A 128 34.33 -19.96 -13.95
CA VAL A 128 33.00 -20.28 -14.48
C VAL A 128 32.83 -19.63 -15.84
N ARG A 129 32.64 -20.46 -16.86
CA ARG A 129 32.33 -20.06 -18.23
C ARG A 129 30.84 -20.19 -18.46
N LEU A 130 30.14 -19.07 -18.60
CA LEU A 130 28.72 -19.05 -18.89
C LEU A 130 28.50 -18.85 -20.38
N LEU A 131 27.72 -19.73 -21.01
CA LEU A 131 27.12 -19.42 -22.31
C LEU A 131 25.77 -18.79 -22.05
N VAL A 132 25.60 -17.53 -22.43
CA VAL A 132 24.36 -16.79 -22.20
C VAL A 132 23.73 -16.35 -23.50
N ARG A 133 22.41 -16.34 -23.55
CA ARG A 133 21.57 -15.81 -24.61
C ARG A 133 21.06 -14.44 -24.18
N ARG A 134 21.56 -13.38 -24.81
CA ARG A 134 21.01 -12.02 -24.62
C ARG A 134 19.90 -11.76 -25.63
N ARG A 135 18.78 -11.19 -25.18
CA ARG A 135 17.76 -10.65 -26.08
C ARG A 135 18.38 -9.42 -26.78
N GLN A 136 18.65 -9.53 -28.07
CA GLN A 136 19.19 -8.38 -28.81
C GLN A 136 18.05 -7.38 -29.00
N ALA A 137 18.23 -6.15 -28.49
CA ALA A 137 17.28 -5.08 -28.74
C ALA A 137 17.22 -4.83 -30.26
N PRO A 138 16.03 -4.73 -30.87
CA PRO A 138 15.92 -4.48 -32.30
C PRO A 138 16.67 -3.19 -32.69
N PRO A 139 17.25 -3.10 -33.90
CA PRO A 139 17.97 -1.92 -34.34
C PRO A 139 17.05 -0.69 -34.27
N GLU A 140 17.41 0.28 -33.44
CA GLU A 140 16.65 1.51 -33.24
C GLU A 140 16.92 2.49 -34.39
N THR A 141 15.88 3.10 -34.93
CA THR A 141 16.03 4.19 -35.91
C THR A 141 16.09 5.53 -35.19
N ILE A 142 17.15 6.30 -35.43
CA ILE A 142 17.32 7.62 -34.82
C ILE A 142 16.60 8.67 -35.66
N LEU A 143 15.78 9.49 -35.01
CA LEU A 143 14.98 10.57 -35.57
C LEU A 143 15.34 11.89 -34.89
N GLU A 144 15.49 12.96 -35.68
CA GLU A 144 15.64 14.32 -35.18
C GLU A 144 14.31 15.08 -35.33
N VAL A 145 13.80 15.62 -34.22
CA VAL A 145 12.49 16.25 -34.13
C VAL A 145 12.64 17.66 -33.57
N ASN A 146 12.12 18.65 -34.27
CA ASN A 146 12.13 20.04 -33.83
C ASN A 146 10.71 20.42 -33.44
N LEU A 147 10.52 20.82 -32.18
CA LEU A 147 9.21 21.19 -31.63
C LEU A 147 9.22 22.64 -31.18
N LEU A 148 8.16 23.36 -31.55
CA LEU A 148 7.84 24.65 -30.95
C LEU A 148 7.02 24.42 -29.68
N LYS A 149 7.49 24.96 -28.56
CA LYS A 149 6.87 24.85 -27.24
C LYS A 149 5.50 25.52 -27.27
N GLY A 150 4.46 24.74 -26.98
CA GLY A 150 3.09 25.26 -26.87
C GLY A 150 2.84 25.90 -25.50
N PRO A 151 1.62 26.42 -25.28
CA PRO A 151 1.21 27.02 -23.99
C PRO A 151 1.27 26.03 -22.81
N LYS A 152 1.35 24.72 -23.09
CA LYS A 152 1.51 23.64 -22.11
C LYS A 152 2.86 22.92 -22.23
N GLY A 153 3.86 23.54 -22.84
CA GLY A 153 5.19 22.94 -23.07
C GLY A 153 5.28 22.10 -24.35
N LEU A 154 6.15 21.08 -24.33
CA LEU A 154 6.45 20.23 -25.49
C LEU A 154 5.39 19.17 -25.80
N GLY A 155 4.45 18.93 -24.89
CA GLY A 155 3.31 18.05 -25.16
C GLY A 155 3.59 16.55 -25.04
N PHE A 156 4.58 16.13 -24.25
CA PHE A 156 4.81 14.72 -23.91
C PHE A 156 5.34 14.57 -22.47
N SER A 157 5.24 13.37 -21.90
CA SER A 157 5.78 13.00 -20.57
C SER A 157 6.95 12.04 -20.70
N ILE A 158 7.90 12.08 -19.77
CA ILE A 158 9.08 11.22 -19.76
C ILE A 158 9.18 10.38 -18.48
N ALA A 159 9.82 9.22 -18.54
CA ALA A 159 10.23 8.41 -17.40
C ALA A 159 11.61 7.79 -17.65
N GLY A 160 12.27 7.31 -16.60
CA GLY A 160 13.63 6.76 -16.68
C GLY A 160 14.69 7.68 -16.11
N GLY A 161 15.94 7.22 -16.14
CA GLY A 161 17.10 7.88 -15.55
C GLY A 161 17.71 7.09 -14.38
N ILE A 162 18.94 7.42 -14.02
CA ILE A 162 19.66 6.77 -12.93
C ILE A 162 18.89 6.93 -11.61
N GLY A 163 18.66 5.80 -10.92
CA GLY A 163 17.90 5.75 -9.66
C GLY A 163 16.37 5.80 -9.83
N ASN A 164 15.87 5.94 -11.07
CA ASN A 164 14.44 5.95 -11.38
C ASN A 164 14.18 5.27 -12.73
N GLN A 165 14.63 4.03 -12.86
CA GLN A 165 14.57 3.26 -14.10
C GLN A 165 13.12 2.98 -14.50
N HIS A 166 12.74 3.31 -15.74
CA HIS A 166 11.41 3.00 -16.29
C HIS A 166 11.34 1.53 -16.73
N ILE A 167 12.45 1.03 -17.30
CA ILE A 167 12.67 -0.37 -17.63
C ILE A 167 13.78 -0.88 -16.69
N PRO A 168 13.55 -1.94 -15.90
CA PRO A 168 14.56 -2.46 -14.97
C PRO A 168 15.88 -2.77 -15.67
N GLY A 169 16.98 -2.19 -15.19
CA GLY A 169 18.31 -2.32 -15.78
C GLY A 169 18.62 -1.32 -16.91
N ASP A 170 17.68 -0.48 -17.30
CA ASP A 170 17.88 0.56 -18.32
C ASP A 170 17.75 1.97 -17.72
N ASN A 171 18.82 2.75 -17.81
CA ASN A 171 18.86 4.14 -17.34
C ASN A 171 18.36 5.15 -18.37
N SER A 172 17.92 4.71 -19.54
CA SER A 172 17.47 5.59 -20.64
C SER A 172 16.20 6.37 -20.29
N ILE A 173 16.03 7.52 -20.94
CA ILE A 173 14.83 8.36 -20.82
C ILE A 173 13.83 8.00 -21.92
N TYR A 174 12.60 7.65 -21.54
CA TYR A 174 11.53 7.23 -22.46
C TYR A 174 10.35 8.20 -22.43
N ILE A 175 9.72 8.38 -23.59
CA ILE A 175 8.42 9.05 -23.70
C ILE A 175 7.34 8.08 -23.23
N THR A 176 6.64 8.42 -22.15
CA THR A 176 5.57 7.57 -21.57
C THR A 176 4.18 7.98 -22.02
N LYS A 177 4.02 9.21 -22.50
CA LYS A 177 2.73 9.74 -22.94
C LYS A 177 2.90 10.89 -23.92
N ILE A 178 2.11 10.90 -24.99
CA ILE A 178 1.89 12.08 -25.85
C ILE A 178 0.62 12.79 -25.36
N ILE A 179 0.69 14.12 -25.18
CA ILE A 179 -0.42 14.91 -24.64
C ILE A 179 -1.34 15.36 -25.78
N GLU A 180 -2.63 15.09 -25.64
CA GLU A 180 -3.64 15.47 -26.62
C GLU A 180 -3.73 17.01 -26.78
N GLY A 181 -3.69 17.48 -28.03
CA GLY A 181 -3.59 18.90 -28.41
C GLY A 181 -2.23 19.56 -28.17
N GLY A 182 -1.23 18.81 -27.67
CA GLY A 182 0.12 19.29 -27.38
C GLY A 182 1.02 19.42 -28.61
N ALA A 183 2.17 20.11 -28.47
CA ALA A 183 3.10 20.35 -29.58
C ALA A 183 3.61 19.05 -30.23
N ALA A 184 3.99 18.06 -29.43
CA ALA A 184 4.43 16.75 -29.93
C ALA A 184 3.34 15.95 -30.64
N GLN A 185 2.08 16.04 -30.22
CA GLN A 185 0.98 15.38 -30.94
C GLN A 185 0.67 16.09 -32.26
N LYS A 186 0.71 17.43 -32.27
CA LYS A 186 0.50 18.22 -33.49
C LYS A 186 1.60 17.98 -34.54
N ASP A 187 2.85 17.78 -34.10
CA ASP A 187 3.95 17.39 -34.97
C ASP A 187 3.84 15.92 -35.44
N GLY A 188 3.33 15.03 -34.57
CA GLY A 188 2.96 13.66 -34.92
C GLY A 188 4.12 12.68 -35.08
N ARG A 189 5.37 13.14 -35.03
CA ARG A 189 6.55 12.26 -35.18
C ARG A 189 6.95 11.54 -33.90
N LEU A 190 6.60 12.05 -32.73
CA LEU A 190 6.88 11.42 -31.44
C LEU A 190 5.74 10.48 -31.02
N GLN A 191 6.10 9.36 -30.37
CA GLN A 191 5.17 8.34 -29.91
C GLN A 191 5.57 7.85 -28.51
N THR A 192 4.62 7.25 -27.80
CA THR A 192 4.91 6.55 -26.54
C THR A 192 5.85 5.38 -26.80
N GLY A 193 6.84 5.19 -25.94
CA GLY A 193 7.88 4.17 -26.08
C GLY A 193 9.15 4.66 -26.79
N ASP A 194 9.14 5.86 -27.37
CA ASP A 194 10.33 6.49 -27.93
C ASP A 194 11.39 6.78 -26.86
N ARG A 195 12.66 6.57 -27.19
CA ARG A 195 13.78 6.89 -26.30
C ARG A 195 14.39 8.25 -26.63
N LEU A 196 14.47 9.16 -25.67
CA LEU A 196 15.12 10.46 -25.84
C LEU A 196 16.62 10.32 -25.63
N LEU A 197 17.38 10.59 -26.69
CA LEU A 197 18.85 10.54 -26.69
C LEU A 197 19.46 11.91 -26.37
N ALA A 198 18.84 12.99 -26.83
CA ALA A 198 19.32 14.35 -26.56
C ALA A 198 18.20 15.40 -26.65
N VAL A 199 18.41 16.51 -25.94
CA VAL A 199 17.60 17.74 -25.99
C VAL A 199 18.53 18.91 -26.26
N ASN A 200 18.36 19.54 -27.42
CA ASN A 200 19.29 20.49 -28.01
C ASN A 200 20.71 19.88 -28.06
N ASN A 201 21.67 20.49 -27.36
CA ASN A 201 23.04 20.01 -27.27
C ASN A 201 23.31 19.16 -26.01
N ILE A 202 22.28 18.87 -25.20
CA ILE A 202 22.40 18.11 -23.95
C ILE A 202 22.08 16.64 -24.24
N ILE A 203 23.07 15.77 -24.05
CA ILE A 203 22.93 14.31 -24.19
C ILE A 203 22.23 13.75 -22.93
N LEU A 204 21.26 12.87 -23.12
CA LEU A 204 20.42 12.30 -22.04
C LEU A 204 20.75 10.82 -21.73
N GLN A 205 21.96 10.38 -22.04
CA GLN A 205 22.42 9.04 -21.73
C GLN A 205 22.93 8.97 -20.29
N ASP A 206 22.46 7.97 -19.52
CA ASP A 206 22.88 7.73 -18.13
C ASP A 206 22.80 8.98 -17.23
N VAL A 207 21.76 9.78 -17.43
CA VAL A 207 21.47 10.97 -16.62
C VAL A 207 20.49 10.62 -15.49
N ARG A 208 20.47 11.42 -14.42
CA ARG A 208 19.40 11.32 -13.42
C ARG A 208 18.09 11.81 -14.02
N HIS A 209 16.96 11.30 -13.52
CA HIS A 209 15.64 11.73 -13.98
C HIS A 209 15.45 13.25 -13.90
N GLU A 210 15.94 13.86 -12.81
CA GLU A 210 15.88 15.30 -12.57
C GLU A 210 16.67 16.12 -13.61
N GLU A 211 17.82 15.61 -14.08
CA GLU A 211 18.67 16.26 -15.08
C GLU A 211 18.01 16.27 -16.45
N ALA A 212 17.35 15.17 -16.83
CA ALA A 212 16.57 15.09 -18.06
C ALA A 212 15.36 16.06 -18.04
N VAL A 213 14.68 16.18 -16.90
CA VAL A 213 13.59 17.14 -16.71
C VAL A 213 14.11 18.58 -16.77
N ALA A 214 15.25 18.86 -16.15
CA ALA A 214 15.90 20.16 -16.20
C ALA A 214 16.28 20.53 -17.64
N ALA A 215 16.87 19.59 -18.40
CA ALA A 215 17.25 19.79 -19.79
C ALA A 215 16.04 20.10 -20.69
N LEU A 216 14.88 19.48 -20.46
CA LEU A 216 13.64 19.76 -21.20
C LEU A 216 12.96 21.07 -20.79
N LYS A 217 13.02 21.43 -19.50
CA LYS A 217 12.43 22.67 -18.97
C LYS A 217 13.25 23.90 -19.35
N ASN A 218 14.57 23.80 -19.30
CA ASN A 218 15.52 24.87 -19.58
C ASN A 218 15.82 24.98 -21.09
N THR A 219 14.76 25.04 -21.87
CA THR A 219 14.80 25.21 -23.33
C THR A 219 14.04 26.45 -23.74
N SER A 220 14.54 27.11 -24.79
CA SER A 220 13.83 28.17 -25.51
C SER A 220 12.56 27.66 -26.18
N ASP A 221 11.79 28.56 -26.79
CA ASP A 221 10.55 28.20 -27.47
C ASP A 221 10.73 27.15 -28.57
N MET A 222 11.90 27.10 -29.23
CA MET A 222 12.26 26.01 -30.15
C MET A 222 13.15 24.99 -29.44
N VAL A 223 12.82 23.70 -29.59
CA VAL A 223 13.54 22.57 -29.00
C VAL A 223 13.86 21.52 -30.06
N TYR A 224 15.13 21.13 -30.12
CA TYR A 224 15.66 20.08 -30.98
C TYR A 224 15.77 18.79 -30.16
N LEU A 225 15.16 17.71 -30.60
CA LEU A 225 15.15 16.43 -29.90
C LEU A 225 15.80 15.37 -30.78
N LYS A 226 16.70 14.58 -30.21
CA LYS A 226 17.23 13.38 -30.85
C LYS A 226 16.59 12.17 -30.19
N VAL A 227 15.88 11.36 -30.96
CA VAL A 227 14.97 10.33 -30.45
C VAL A 227 15.24 9.01 -31.15
N ALA A 228 15.39 7.93 -30.40
CA ALA A 228 15.44 6.58 -30.93
C ALA A 228 14.04 5.96 -30.94
N LYS A 229 13.64 5.44 -32.11
CA LYS A 229 12.39 4.71 -32.31
C LYS A 229 12.64 3.21 -32.12
N PRO A 230 11.85 2.52 -31.29
CA PRO A 230 11.86 1.07 -31.26
C PRO A 230 11.40 0.54 -32.64
N GLY A 231 12.18 -0.33 -33.26
CA GLY A 231 11.87 -0.87 -34.60
C GLY A 231 10.49 -1.55 -34.66
N PRO A 232 9.85 -1.60 -35.85
CA PRO A 232 8.47 -2.07 -35.97
C PRO A 232 8.39 -3.59 -35.74
N VAL A 233 7.84 -4.00 -34.60
CA VAL A 233 7.32 -5.36 -34.40
C VAL A 233 5.95 -5.26 -33.72
N HIS A 234 4.91 -5.57 -34.49
CA HIS A 234 3.54 -5.79 -34.02
C HIS A 234 3.48 -7.06 -33.17
N LEU A 235 2.93 -6.98 -31.94
CA LEU A 235 1.82 -7.81 -31.43
C LEU A 235 1.76 -7.88 -29.88
N ASN A 236 0.61 -7.43 -29.39
CA ASN A 236 -0.20 -7.81 -28.21
C ASN A 236 0.32 -7.76 -26.76
N ASP A 237 -0.52 -7.11 -25.95
CA ASP A 237 -0.91 -7.36 -24.56
C ASP A 237 0.01 -8.26 -23.72
N MET A 238 0.73 -7.65 -22.78
CA MET A 238 1.00 -8.28 -21.48
C MET A 238 1.60 -7.25 -20.51
N TYR A 239 0.84 -6.87 -19.48
CA TYR A 239 1.24 -6.62 -18.07
C TYR A 239 0.09 -5.90 -17.34
N ALA A 240 -1.07 -6.56 -17.29
CA ALA A 240 -2.00 -6.44 -16.18
C ALA A 240 -1.95 -7.79 -15.44
N PRO A 241 -1.90 -7.82 -14.10
CA PRO A 241 -1.96 -9.07 -13.35
C PRO A 241 -3.36 -9.70 -13.44
N PRO A 242 -3.49 -11.04 -13.54
CA PRO A 242 -4.79 -11.69 -13.64
C PRO A 242 -5.53 -11.70 -12.28
N ASP A 243 -6.78 -11.24 -12.32
CA ASP A 243 -7.81 -11.45 -11.30
C ASP A 243 -8.22 -12.94 -11.27
N TYR A 244 -8.26 -13.53 -10.07
CA TYR A 244 -8.84 -14.85 -9.85
C TYR A 244 -10.27 -14.69 -9.32
N SER A 245 -11.24 -14.55 -10.23
CA SER A 245 -12.62 -14.95 -9.97
C SER A 245 -13.35 -15.21 -11.29
N SER A 246 -13.75 -16.46 -11.53
CA SER A 246 -15.00 -16.83 -12.23
C SER A 246 -15.19 -18.35 -12.16
N THR A 247 -16.13 -18.86 -11.36
CA THR A 247 -17.43 -19.39 -11.82
C THR A 247 -17.36 -20.36 -13.02
N PHE A 248 -17.57 -21.65 -12.74
CA PHE A 248 -17.92 -22.65 -13.75
C PHE A 248 -19.43 -22.62 -14.06
N PRO A 249 -19.84 -22.88 -15.31
CA PRO A 249 -21.24 -22.83 -15.73
C PRO A 249 -21.98 -24.14 -15.48
N THR A 250 -23.25 -23.99 -15.10
CA THR A 250 -24.28 -25.02 -14.99
C THR A 250 -24.73 -25.55 -16.36
N MET A 251 -24.85 -26.86 -16.50
CA MET A 251 -25.88 -27.50 -17.34
C MET A 251 -26.49 -28.70 -16.61
N VAL A 252 -27.81 -28.60 -16.41
CA VAL A 252 -28.91 -29.59 -16.35
C VAL A 252 -28.53 -31.06 -16.69
N ASP A 253 -29.07 -32.12 -16.09
CA ASP A 253 -30.45 -32.34 -15.67
C ASP A 253 -30.63 -33.63 -14.79
N ASN A 254 -31.65 -33.58 -13.93
CA ASN A 254 -32.64 -34.62 -13.60
C ASN A 254 -32.38 -35.94 -12.79
N HIS A 255 -33.12 -36.01 -11.67
CA HIS A 255 -34.00 -37.11 -11.16
C HIS A 255 -33.72 -37.81 -9.82
N VAL A 256 -34.83 -38.29 -9.24
CA VAL A 256 -35.19 -38.47 -7.83
C VAL A 256 -35.50 -39.95 -7.52
N SER A 257 -35.11 -40.41 -6.32
CA SER A 257 -35.69 -41.48 -5.46
C SER A 257 -35.46 -43.00 -5.67
N HIS A 258 -35.24 -43.64 -4.50
CA HIS A 258 -35.72 -44.95 -3.96
C HIS A 258 -34.85 -46.26 -3.93
N ASN A 259 -34.40 -46.59 -2.69
CA ASN A 259 -34.54 -47.82 -1.86
C ASN A 259 -34.23 -49.29 -2.30
N TYR A 260 -33.45 -49.95 -1.40
CA TYR A 260 -33.44 -51.37 -0.89
C TYR A 260 -33.01 -52.53 -1.86
N LEU A 261 -32.31 -53.64 -1.50
CA LEU A 261 -32.03 -54.43 -0.26
C LEU A 261 -30.91 -55.50 -0.49
N GLY A 262 -30.24 -55.95 0.59
CA GLY A 262 -29.66 -57.31 0.82
C GLY A 262 -28.16 -57.54 0.50
N ALA A 263 -27.30 -58.27 1.26
CA ALA A 263 -27.43 -59.05 2.51
C ALA A 263 -26.04 -59.47 3.12
N MET A 264 -26.04 -59.72 4.46
CA MET A 264 -25.21 -60.52 5.43
C MET A 264 -24.04 -61.42 4.91
N GLU A 265 -22.94 -61.79 5.61
CA GLU A 265 -22.40 -61.84 7.01
C GLU A 265 -20.91 -62.42 6.97
N PRO A 266 -20.18 -62.91 8.03
CA PRO A 266 -19.69 -62.34 9.31
C PRO A 266 -18.14 -62.58 9.60
N LYS A 267 -17.63 -62.10 10.76
CA LYS A 267 -16.21 -62.13 11.29
C LYS A 267 -15.73 -63.47 11.92
N PRO A 268 -14.39 -63.69 12.19
CA PRO A 268 -13.90 -63.70 13.60
C PRO A 268 -12.40 -63.31 13.92
N VAL A 269 -12.21 -62.59 15.05
CA VAL A 269 -11.32 -62.64 16.27
C VAL A 269 -9.89 -63.33 16.34
N TYR A 270 -8.83 -62.49 16.60
CA TYR A 270 -7.60 -62.47 17.49
C TYR A 270 -6.61 -63.67 17.70
N PRO A 271 -5.25 -63.48 17.90
CA PRO A 271 -4.58 -62.85 19.10
C PRO A 271 -3.23 -62.06 18.89
N PRO A 272 -2.63 -61.40 19.93
CA PRO A 272 -1.36 -60.61 19.90
C PRO A 272 -0.12 -61.43 20.37
N PRO A 273 1.20 -61.07 20.21
CA PRO A 273 1.85 -59.93 20.94
C PRO A 273 3.26 -59.35 20.46
N GLN A 274 3.75 -58.32 21.19
CA GLN A 274 5.15 -57.89 21.55
C GLN A 274 6.11 -56.95 20.70
N VAL A 275 6.31 -55.72 21.25
CA VAL A 275 7.55 -54.97 21.66
C VAL A 275 8.49 -54.20 20.65
N THR A 276 8.31 -52.86 20.60
CA THR A 276 9.23 -51.64 20.57
C THR A 276 10.48 -51.49 19.64
N PRO A 277 11.06 -50.27 19.38
CA PRO A 277 10.73 -48.90 19.85
C PRO A 277 10.67 -47.76 18.77
N SER A 278 9.99 -46.65 19.11
CA SER A 278 10.26 -45.19 18.80
C SER A 278 10.52 -44.74 17.34
N ARG A 279 10.08 -43.60 16.79
CA ARG A 279 9.42 -42.34 17.21
C ARG A 279 9.10 -41.58 15.89
N TYR A 280 7.88 -41.08 15.67
CA TYR A 280 7.66 -39.89 14.82
C TYR A 280 6.34 -39.20 15.20
N SER A 281 6.45 -38.11 15.96
CA SER A 281 5.69 -36.85 15.86
C SER A 281 6.09 -35.96 17.04
N PRO A 282 6.12 -34.63 16.88
CA PRO A 282 5.57 -33.80 17.94
C PRO A 282 4.49 -32.84 17.46
N VAL A 283 3.39 -32.91 18.20
CA VAL A 283 2.28 -31.97 18.36
C VAL A 283 2.80 -30.60 18.83
N PRO A 284 2.14 -29.48 18.47
CA PRO A 284 2.42 -28.14 19.02
C PRO A 284 2.26 -28.12 20.55
N ARG A 285 3.32 -27.73 21.27
CA ARG A 285 3.22 -27.45 22.71
C ARG A 285 2.63 -26.06 22.91
N HIS A 286 1.47 -26.06 23.57
CA HIS A 286 0.96 -24.94 24.34
C HIS A 286 2.01 -24.42 25.35
N MET A 287 1.92 -23.11 25.63
CA MET A 287 2.62 -22.29 26.60
C MET A 287 3.37 -23.00 27.73
N LEU A 288 4.70 -22.81 27.77
CA LEU A 288 5.48 -22.90 29.01
C LEU A 288 5.61 -21.49 29.59
N GLY A 289 5.19 -21.34 30.85
CA GLY A 289 5.19 -20.09 31.61
C GLY A 289 6.58 -19.55 31.94
N GLU A 290 6.61 -18.39 32.59
CA GLU A 290 7.79 -17.58 32.93
C GLU A 290 8.87 -18.22 33.83
N GLU A 291 8.84 -19.51 34.15
CA GLU A 291 9.69 -20.08 35.23
C GLU A 291 10.99 -20.80 34.81
N ASP A 292 11.35 -20.88 33.53
CA ASP A 292 12.50 -21.72 33.08
C ASP A 292 13.76 -20.96 32.59
N PHE A 293 13.91 -19.65 32.85
CA PHE A 293 15.21 -18.97 32.68
C PHE A 293 15.85 -18.71 34.03
N THR A 294 16.80 -19.55 34.41
CA THR A 294 17.60 -19.33 35.61
C THR A 294 18.32 -17.99 35.51
N ARG A 295 18.30 -17.20 36.59
CA ARG A 295 19.06 -15.93 36.69
C ARG A 295 20.58 -16.15 36.73
N GLU A 296 21.03 -17.39 36.51
CA GLU A 296 22.43 -17.77 36.51
C GLU A 296 23.09 -17.50 35.16
N PRO A 297 24.40 -17.20 35.12
CA PRO A 297 25.15 -17.11 33.87
C PRO A 297 25.08 -18.42 33.07
N ARG A 298 24.69 -18.32 31.80
CA ARG A 298 24.58 -19.46 30.89
C ARG A 298 25.49 -19.32 29.68
N LYS A 299 26.00 -20.46 29.20
CA LYS A 299 26.88 -20.55 28.04
C LYS A 299 26.02 -20.81 26.80
N VAL A 300 26.01 -19.84 25.89
CA VAL A 300 25.28 -19.83 24.62
C VAL A 300 26.25 -20.07 23.47
N LEU A 301 25.93 -20.99 22.57
CA LEU A 301 26.76 -21.28 21.40
C LEU A 301 26.05 -20.84 20.11
N LEU A 302 26.60 -19.84 19.44
CA LEU A 302 26.05 -19.30 18.19
C LEU A 302 26.99 -19.54 17.01
N HIS A 303 26.42 -19.82 15.85
CA HIS A 303 27.13 -19.85 14.58
C HIS A 303 26.82 -18.59 13.78
N LYS A 304 27.83 -17.91 13.24
CA LYS A 304 27.61 -16.70 12.44
C LYS A 304 26.90 -17.05 11.14
N GLY A 305 25.76 -16.40 10.89
CA GLY A 305 25.03 -16.44 9.63
C GLY A 305 25.56 -15.43 8.63
N SER A 306 24.93 -15.36 7.46
CA SER A 306 25.26 -14.38 6.39
C SER A 306 25.15 -12.91 6.82
N THR A 307 24.37 -12.63 7.87
CA THR A 307 24.15 -11.30 8.46
C THR A 307 24.85 -11.11 9.82
N GLY A 308 25.69 -12.06 10.25
CA GLY A 308 26.35 -12.06 11.56
C GLY A 308 25.61 -12.92 12.60
N LEU A 309 25.62 -12.51 13.87
CA LEU A 309 25.05 -13.29 14.98
C LEU A 309 23.55 -13.04 15.22
N GLY A 310 22.97 -12.00 14.60
CA GLY A 310 21.54 -11.72 14.69
C GLY A 310 21.08 -11.08 16.00
N PHE A 311 21.92 -10.28 16.68
CA PHE A 311 21.51 -9.48 17.83
C PHE A 311 22.32 -8.18 17.94
N ASN A 312 21.77 -7.17 18.62
CA ASN A 312 22.43 -5.89 18.89
C ASN A 312 22.86 -5.79 20.35
N ILE A 313 23.95 -5.04 20.60
CA ILE A 313 24.45 -4.75 21.94
C ILE A 313 24.38 -3.25 22.25
N VAL A 314 24.19 -2.90 23.52
CA VAL A 314 24.23 -1.53 24.07
C VAL A 314 24.96 -1.54 25.42
N GLY A 315 25.30 -0.35 25.94
CA GLY A 315 26.04 -0.20 27.20
C GLY A 315 27.56 -0.23 27.02
N GLY A 316 28.30 -0.31 28.14
CA GLY A 316 29.77 -0.20 28.17
C GLY A 316 30.31 1.22 28.30
N GLU A 317 29.45 2.21 28.56
CA GLU A 317 29.82 3.58 28.94
C GLU A 317 29.67 3.75 30.47
N ASP A 318 30.52 4.55 31.10
CA ASP A 318 30.49 4.85 32.55
C ASP A 318 30.47 3.64 33.50
N GLY A 319 31.03 2.49 33.07
CA GLY A 319 31.06 1.26 33.86
C GLY A 319 29.77 0.43 33.82
N GLU A 320 28.80 0.81 32.96
CA GLU A 320 27.59 0.03 32.71
C GLU A 320 27.92 -1.28 31.96
N GLY A 321 27.15 -2.33 32.23
CA GLY A 321 27.31 -3.63 31.56
C GLY A 321 27.01 -3.58 30.05
N ILE A 322 27.45 -4.60 29.32
CA ILE A 322 27.08 -4.81 27.92
C ILE A 322 25.80 -5.64 27.87
N PHE A 323 24.73 -5.11 27.28
CA PHE A 323 23.42 -5.76 27.22
C PHE A 323 22.96 -6.03 25.78
N VAL A 324 22.18 -7.08 25.61
CA VAL A 324 21.46 -7.37 24.37
C VAL A 324 20.22 -6.48 24.29
N SER A 325 20.14 -5.61 23.30
CA SER A 325 19.00 -4.70 23.10
C SER A 325 17.96 -5.22 22.12
N PHE A 326 18.38 -6.05 21.16
CA PHE A 326 17.52 -6.54 20.08
C PHE A 326 18.00 -7.88 19.56
N ILE A 327 17.07 -8.73 19.12
CA ILE A 327 17.34 -10.01 18.45
C ILE A 327 16.63 -9.97 17.10
N LEU A 328 17.38 -10.27 16.05
CA LEU A 328 16.90 -10.33 14.67
C LEU A 328 16.14 -11.65 14.45
N ALA A 329 14.84 -11.55 14.18
CA ALA A 329 13.99 -12.70 13.88
C ALA A 329 14.54 -13.51 12.69
N GLY A 330 14.59 -14.83 12.83
CA GLY A 330 15.21 -15.75 11.87
C GLY A 330 16.74 -15.70 11.82
N GLY A 331 17.39 -14.85 12.62
CA GLY A 331 18.84 -14.80 12.77
C GLY A 331 19.38 -15.89 13.71
N PRO A 332 20.70 -16.14 13.75
CA PRO A 332 21.27 -17.22 14.55
C PRO A 332 20.95 -17.16 16.05
N ALA A 333 20.91 -15.96 16.65
CA ALA A 333 20.52 -15.78 18.04
C ALA A 333 19.05 -16.14 18.30
N ASP A 334 18.13 -15.78 17.38
CA ASP A 334 16.71 -16.12 17.47
C ASP A 334 16.48 -17.62 17.34
N LEU A 335 17.11 -18.24 16.32
CA LEU A 335 17.03 -19.68 16.08
C LEU A 335 17.61 -20.52 17.23
N SER A 336 18.58 -19.98 17.97
CA SER A 336 19.10 -20.64 19.18
C SER A 336 18.08 -20.66 20.33
N GLY A 337 17.25 -19.61 20.44
CA GLY A 337 16.33 -19.39 21.57
C GLY A 337 17.02 -19.16 22.93
N GLU A 338 18.35 -19.21 23.00
CA GLU A 338 19.13 -19.16 24.24
C GLU A 338 19.47 -17.74 24.69
N LEU A 339 19.43 -16.78 23.75
CA LEU A 339 19.72 -15.36 23.98
C LEU A 339 18.42 -14.55 23.96
N ARG A 340 18.29 -13.54 24.82
CA ARG A 340 17.09 -12.69 24.94
C ARG A 340 17.46 -11.21 25.14
N ARG A 341 16.55 -10.30 24.77
CA ARG A 341 16.67 -8.87 25.12
C ARG A 341 16.75 -8.74 26.64
N GLY A 342 17.69 -7.93 27.14
CA GLY A 342 17.98 -7.78 28.56
C GLY A 342 19.01 -8.76 29.12
N ASP A 343 19.59 -9.64 28.29
CA ASP A 343 20.77 -10.40 28.69
C ASP A 343 22.00 -9.50 28.80
N ARG A 344 22.70 -9.58 29.94
CA ARG A 344 24.03 -9.02 30.11
C ARG A 344 25.08 -10.00 29.59
N ILE A 345 25.93 -9.56 28.69
CA ILE A 345 27.03 -10.35 28.14
C ILE A 345 28.24 -10.26 29.07
N LEU A 346 28.62 -11.39 29.66
CA LEU A 346 29.74 -11.48 30.60
C LEU A 346 31.06 -11.87 29.91
N SER A 347 31.00 -12.67 28.84
CA SER A 347 32.18 -13.00 28.05
C SER A 347 31.84 -13.50 26.65
N VAL A 348 32.77 -13.36 25.70
CA VAL A 348 32.68 -13.88 24.34
C VAL A 348 33.97 -14.63 23.99
N ASN A 349 33.89 -15.91 23.66
CA ASN A 349 35.04 -16.79 23.37
C ASN A 349 36.15 -16.72 24.42
N GLY A 350 35.78 -16.62 25.70
CA GLY A 350 36.72 -16.50 26.82
C GLY A 350 37.23 -15.08 27.10
N VAL A 351 36.93 -14.10 26.23
CA VAL A 351 37.22 -12.68 26.49
C VAL A 351 36.20 -12.14 27.48
N ASN A 352 36.65 -11.69 28.64
CA ASN A 352 35.79 -11.13 29.70
C ASN A 352 35.26 -9.74 29.29
N LEU A 353 33.94 -9.56 29.36
CA LEU A 353 33.23 -8.34 29.01
C LEU A 353 32.49 -7.67 30.17
N ARG A 354 32.69 -8.12 31.41
CA ARG A 354 31.95 -7.60 32.59
C ARG A 354 32.08 -6.08 32.77
N ASN A 355 33.27 -5.56 32.47
CA ASN A 355 33.64 -4.14 32.56
C ASN A 355 34.23 -3.63 31.23
N ALA A 356 33.88 -4.26 30.11
CA ALA A 356 34.40 -3.87 28.81
C ALA A 356 33.64 -2.66 28.26
N THR A 357 34.32 -1.82 27.47
CA THR A 357 33.65 -0.75 26.72
C THR A 357 32.81 -1.32 25.57
N HIS A 358 31.88 -0.52 25.07
CA HIS A 358 31.07 -0.88 23.91
C HIS A 358 31.94 -1.35 22.73
N GLU A 359 33.01 -0.58 22.44
CA GLU A 359 33.93 -0.87 21.34
C GLU A 359 34.69 -2.18 21.56
N GLN A 360 35.14 -2.46 22.79
CA GLN A 360 35.83 -3.70 23.14
C GLN A 360 34.90 -4.92 22.98
N ALA A 361 33.64 -4.79 23.40
CA ALA A 361 32.64 -5.84 23.23
C ALA A 361 32.29 -6.09 21.76
N ALA A 362 32.12 -5.03 20.97
CA ALA A 362 31.89 -5.12 19.53
C ALA A 362 33.09 -5.74 18.81
N ALA A 363 34.32 -5.39 19.19
CA ALA A 363 35.54 -5.97 18.65
C ALA A 363 35.66 -7.47 18.97
N ALA A 364 35.33 -7.87 20.21
CA ALA A 364 35.32 -9.28 20.62
C ALA A 364 34.30 -10.11 19.81
N LEU A 365 33.08 -9.59 19.60
CA LEU A 365 32.04 -10.25 18.78
C LEU A 365 32.40 -10.29 17.29
N LYS A 366 33.04 -9.24 16.75
CA LYS A 366 33.48 -9.20 15.34
C LYS A 366 34.64 -10.15 15.08
N ARG A 367 35.63 -10.20 15.98
CA ARG A 367 36.80 -11.09 15.89
C ARG A 367 36.50 -12.54 16.25
N ALA A 368 35.41 -12.80 16.96
CA ALA A 368 34.94 -14.16 17.16
C ALA A 368 34.74 -14.83 15.78
N GLY A 369 35.28 -16.04 15.59
CA GLY A 369 35.22 -16.74 14.31
C GLY A 369 33.80 -17.17 13.92
N GLN A 370 33.70 -18.21 13.10
CA GLN A 370 32.41 -18.77 12.68
C GLN A 370 31.56 -19.29 13.86
N THR A 371 32.22 -19.77 14.91
CA THR A 371 31.56 -20.26 16.13
C THR A 371 31.87 -19.31 17.28
N VAL A 372 30.83 -18.84 17.96
CA VAL A 372 30.89 -17.84 19.01
C VAL A 372 30.22 -18.40 20.26
N THR A 373 31.02 -18.59 21.30
CA THR A 373 30.58 -18.95 22.65
C THR A 373 30.37 -17.68 23.46
N ILE A 374 29.17 -17.45 23.96
CA ILE A 374 28.80 -16.29 24.76
C ILE A 374 28.43 -16.77 26.16
N ILE A 375 28.93 -16.12 27.21
CA ILE A 375 28.36 -16.29 28.56
C ILE A 375 27.46 -15.10 28.80
N ALA A 376 26.15 -15.35 28.89
CA ALA A 376 25.12 -14.33 29.07
C ALA A 376 24.35 -14.58 30.37
N GLN A 377 23.84 -13.52 30.99
CA GLN A 377 23.02 -13.62 32.20
C GLN A 377 21.78 -12.73 32.03
N TYR A 378 20.59 -13.29 32.23
CA TYR A 378 19.36 -12.54 32.09
C TYR A 378 19.20 -11.56 33.25
N ARG A 379 19.20 -10.26 32.96
CA ARG A 379 19.15 -9.16 33.94
C ARG A 379 18.17 -8.06 33.49
N PRO A 380 16.86 -8.39 33.35
CA PRO A 380 15.88 -7.43 32.83
C PRO A 380 15.77 -6.17 33.69
N GLU A 381 15.87 -6.27 35.03
CA GLU A 381 15.73 -5.10 35.92
C GLU A 381 16.95 -4.16 35.87
N GLU A 382 18.15 -4.67 35.57
CA GLU A 382 19.33 -3.82 35.32
C GLU A 382 19.22 -3.16 33.94
N TYR A 383 18.79 -3.91 32.94
CA TYR A 383 18.60 -3.40 31.59
C TYR A 383 17.53 -2.30 31.52
N SER A 384 16.39 -2.47 32.19
CA SER A 384 15.34 -1.43 32.26
C SER A 384 15.85 -0.14 32.92
N ARG A 385 16.62 -0.24 34.02
CA ARG A 385 17.23 0.94 34.66
C ARG A 385 18.23 1.64 33.75
N PHE A 386 19.02 0.87 32.99
CA PHE A 386 19.94 1.40 31.99
C PHE A 386 19.18 2.14 30.87
N GLU A 387 18.10 1.56 30.33
CA GLU A 387 17.26 2.23 29.33
C GLU A 387 16.67 3.55 29.84
N SER A 388 16.16 3.58 31.08
CA SER A 388 15.66 4.82 31.70
C SER A 388 16.75 5.88 31.85
N LYS A 389 17.95 5.52 32.32
CA LYS A 389 19.08 6.45 32.48
C LYS A 389 19.52 7.06 31.14
N ILE A 390 19.61 6.25 30.08
CA ILE A 390 19.95 6.74 28.72
C ILE A 390 18.83 7.64 28.17
N HIS A 391 17.57 7.33 28.47
CA HIS A 391 16.44 8.17 28.09
C HIS A 391 16.52 9.55 28.78
N ASP A 392 16.74 9.59 30.09
CA ASP A 392 16.84 10.82 30.88
C ASP A 392 18.04 11.70 30.45
N LEU A 393 19.20 11.09 30.16
CA LEU A 393 20.37 11.80 29.64
C LEU A 393 20.14 12.40 28.25
N ARG A 394 19.47 11.65 27.34
CA ARG A 394 19.08 12.18 26.02
C ARG A 394 18.09 13.33 26.15
N GLU A 395 17.19 13.26 27.12
CA GLU A 395 16.21 14.32 27.40
C GLU A 395 16.88 15.58 27.97
N GLN A 396 17.89 15.45 28.84
CA GLN A 396 18.68 16.57 29.35
C GLN A 396 19.53 17.26 28.27
N MET A 397 20.10 16.49 27.32
CA MET A 397 20.85 17.04 26.18
C MET A 397 19.95 17.72 25.14
N MET A 398 18.70 17.30 25.00
CA MET A 398 17.72 17.94 24.10
C MET A 398 17.08 19.20 24.70
N ASN A 399 17.03 19.33 26.04
CA ASN A 399 16.45 20.50 26.71
C ASN A 399 17.39 21.71 26.84
N SER A 400 18.66 21.59 26.44
CA SER A 400 19.65 22.68 26.53
C SER A 400 19.67 23.63 25.31
N SER A 401 18.89 23.34 24.26
CA SER A 401 18.77 24.22 23.10
C SER A 401 17.41 24.08 22.45
N MET A 402 16.56 25.09 22.67
CA MET A 402 15.38 25.53 21.89
C MET A 402 14.07 25.57 22.68
N SER A 403 13.80 26.73 23.28
CA SER A 403 12.44 27.23 23.46
C SER A 403 11.79 27.48 22.09
N SER A 404 10.81 26.67 21.72
CA SER A 404 9.62 27.02 20.91
C SER A 404 8.81 25.74 20.66
N GLY A 405 7.54 25.75 21.04
CA GLY A 405 6.70 24.57 21.17
C GLY A 405 6.49 23.78 19.88
N SER A 406 6.72 22.47 19.96
CA SER A 406 5.98 21.44 19.22
C SER A 406 6.32 20.08 19.85
N GLY A 407 5.48 19.63 20.78
CA GLY A 407 5.67 18.37 21.49
C GLY A 407 5.31 17.19 20.58
N SER A 408 6.33 16.51 20.08
CA SER A 408 6.22 15.17 19.48
C SER A 408 5.62 14.21 20.52
N LEU A 409 4.52 13.55 20.17
CA LEU A 409 3.89 12.55 21.04
C LEU A 409 4.84 11.36 21.24
N ARG A 410 5.47 11.28 22.41
CA ARG A 410 6.09 10.05 22.91
C ARG A 410 5.11 9.38 23.86
N THR A 411 4.65 8.18 23.51
CA THR A 411 3.88 7.30 24.40
C THR A 411 4.80 6.83 25.53
N SER A 412 4.65 7.42 26.72
CA SER A 412 5.22 6.94 27.98
C SER A 412 4.12 6.14 28.71
N GLU A 413 4.48 5.21 29.60
CA GLU A 413 3.53 4.51 30.49
C GLU A 413 2.62 5.47 31.31
N LYS A 414 2.92 6.78 31.34
CA LYS A 414 2.11 7.84 31.95
C LYS A 414 1.16 8.60 31.00
N ARG A 415 1.12 8.31 29.69
CA ARG A 415 0.19 8.92 28.73
C ARG A 415 -0.33 7.89 27.73
N SER A 416 -1.52 7.36 27.99
CA SER A 416 -2.28 6.52 27.06
C SER A 416 -2.75 7.35 25.86
N LEU A 417 -2.41 6.90 24.64
CA LEU A 417 -2.83 7.54 23.40
C LEU A 417 -3.97 6.72 22.79
N TYR A 418 -5.16 7.32 22.69
CA TYR A 418 -6.29 6.74 21.98
C TYR A 418 -6.48 7.44 20.65
N VAL A 419 -6.71 6.67 19.59
CA VAL A 419 -6.98 7.21 18.27
C VAL A 419 -8.23 6.57 17.67
N ARG A 420 -8.97 7.34 16.87
CA ARG A 420 -10.01 6.86 15.98
C ARG A 420 -9.40 6.60 14.60
N ALA A 421 -9.67 5.43 14.04
CA ALA A 421 -9.30 5.11 12.67
C ALA A 421 -10.23 5.83 11.69
N LEU A 422 -9.67 6.54 10.70
CA LEU A 422 -10.43 7.20 9.63
C LEU A 422 -10.32 6.46 8.29
N PHE A 423 -9.93 5.19 8.33
CA PHE A 423 -9.81 4.31 7.16
C PHE A 423 -9.89 2.84 7.59
N ASP A 424 -10.19 1.95 6.65
CA ASP A 424 -10.16 0.51 6.87
C ASP A 424 -8.75 -0.05 6.67
N TYR A 425 -8.32 -0.92 7.58
CA TYR A 425 -7.05 -1.64 7.47
C TYR A 425 -7.25 -3.15 7.59
N ASP A 426 -6.92 -3.85 6.51
CA ASP A 426 -6.87 -5.31 6.48
C ASP A 426 -5.42 -5.80 6.43
N ARG A 427 -5.00 -6.45 7.52
CA ARG A 427 -3.67 -7.04 7.67
C ARG A 427 -3.32 -8.02 6.55
N THR A 428 -4.30 -8.73 5.98
CA THR A 428 -4.04 -9.74 4.94
C THR A 428 -3.55 -9.14 3.62
N ARG A 429 -3.79 -7.83 3.43
CA ARG A 429 -3.41 -7.09 2.22
C ARG A 429 -2.04 -6.41 2.34
N ASP A 430 -1.37 -6.48 3.51
CA ASP A 430 -0.07 -5.86 3.74
C ASP A 430 1.02 -6.92 3.94
N SER A 431 1.69 -7.29 2.85
CA SER A 431 2.77 -8.28 2.85
C SER A 431 4.04 -7.83 3.57
N CYS A 432 4.13 -6.56 3.98
CA CYS A 432 5.29 -5.97 4.64
C CYS A 432 5.14 -5.92 6.17
N LEU A 433 4.18 -6.65 6.75
CA LEU A 433 3.93 -6.68 8.19
C LEU A 433 5.13 -7.27 8.95
N PRO A 434 5.64 -6.58 9.99
CA PRO A 434 6.78 -7.07 10.77
C PRO A 434 6.40 -8.17 11.76
N SER A 435 5.13 -8.26 12.17
CA SER A 435 4.60 -9.26 13.11
C SER A 435 3.08 -9.40 12.98
N GLN A 436 2.38 -9.82 14.04
CA GLN A 436 0.94 -10.01 14.07
C GLN A 436 0.20 -8.67 13.86
N GLY A 437 -0.24 -8.43 12.62
CA GLY A 437 -1.04 -7.26 12.28
C GLY A 437 -2.41 -7.28 12.97
N LEU A 438 -2.91 -6.09 13.33
CA LEU A 438 -4.25 -5.87 13.86
C LEU A 438 -5.10 -5.20 12.78
N SER A 439 -6.13 -5.90 12.30
CA SER A 439 -7.11 -5.31 11.38
C SER A 439 -8.10 -4.43 12.15
N PHE A 440 -8.60 -3.38 11.51
CA PHE A 440 -9.62 -2.48 12.05
C PHE A 440 -10.39 -1.82 10.90
N SER A 441 -11.56 -1.26 11.24
CA SER A 441 -12.43 -0.55 10.33
C SER A 441 -12.48 0.95 10.63
N TYR A 442 -12.98 1.73 9.68
CA TYR A 442 -13.29 3.14 9.89
C TYR A 442 -14.18 3.32 11.14
N GLY A 443 -13.82 4.26 12.00
CA GLY A 443 -14.55 4.59 13.23
C GLY A 443 -14.08 3.83 14.47
N ASP A 444 -13.33 2.75 14.29
CA ASP A 444 -12.79 1.96 15.41
C ASP A 444 -11.87 2.81 16.30
N ILE A 445 -11.93 2.54 17.60
CA ILE A 445 -11.07 3.17 18.60
C ILE A 445 -9.91 2.24 18.93
N LEU A 446 -8.69 2.76 18.82
CA LEU A 446 -7.46 2.03 19.05
C LEU A 446 -6.71 2.66 20.22
N HIS A 447 -6.32 1.84 21.19
CA HIS A 447 -5.37 2.22 22.22
C HIS A 447 -3.96 1.96 21.68
N VAL A 448 -3.24 3.04 21.36
CA VAL A 448 -1.85 2.98 20.89
C VAL A 448 -0.93 2.83 22.10
N ILE A 449 -0.34 1.65 22.20
CA ILE A 449 0.56 1.25 23.29
C ILE A 449 1.97 1.79 23.02
N ASN A 450 2.40 1.72 21.77
CA ASN A 450 3.71 2.22 21.35
C ASN A 450 3.64 2.86 19.96
N ALA A 451 3.97 4.16 19.92
CA ALA A 451 4.04 4.95 18.69
C ALA A 451 5.49 5.33 18.29
N SER A 452 6.52 4.68 18.88
CA SER A 452 7.92 5.07 18.68
C SER A 452 8.48 4.78 17.29
N ASP A 453 7.89 3.82 16.58
CA ASP A 453 8.33 3.42 15.24
C ASP A 453 7.55 4.20 14.17
N ASP A 454 8.32 4.75 13.22
CA ASP A 454 7.86 5.63 12.15
C ASP A 454 6.99 4.92 11.10
N GLU A 455 7.01 3.60 11.04
CA GLU A 455 6.28 2.78 10.07
C GLU A 455 5.16 1.94 10.73
N TRP A 456 5.37 1.50 11.97
CA TRP A 456 4.49 0.50 12.61
C TRP A 456 4.23 0.81 14.08
N TRP A 457 2.97 1.01 14.45
CA TRP A 457 2.56 1.22 15.84
C TRP A 457 2.05 -0.08 16.48
N GLN A 458 2.25 -0.23 17.78
CA GLN A 458 1.62 -1.30 18.55
C GLN A 458 0.33 -0.76 19.17
N ALA A 459 -0.78 -1.46 18.94
CA ALA A 459 -2.08 -1.04 19.41
C ALA A 459 -2.97 -2.24 19.73
N ARG A 460 -4.11 -1.95 20.37
CA ARG A 460 -5.21 -2.89 20.57
C ARG A 460 -6.54 -2.19 20.33
N LEU A 461 -7.55 -2.96 19.95
CA LEU A 461 -8.91 -2.45 19.73
C LEU A 461 -9.58 -2.14 21.07
N VAL A 462 -10.33 -1.04 21.13
CA VAL A 462 -11.19 -0.66 22.25
C VAL A 462 -12.63 -0.88 21.84
N THR A 463 -13.29 -1.81 22.53
CA THR A 463 -14.70 -2.14 22.31
C THR A 463 -15.57 -1.48 23.39
N PRO A 464 -16.91 -1.46 23.23
CA PRO A 464 -17.82 -1.04 24.30
C PRO A 464 -17.65 -1.83 25.60
N HIS A 465 -17.16 -3.07 25.52
CA HIS A 465 -16.89 -3.94 26.68
C HIS A 465 -15.51 -3.74 27.31
N GLY A 466 -14.69 -2.84 26.75
CA GLY A 466 -13.33 -2.56 27.21
C GLY A 466 -12.27 -2.84 26.15
N GLU A 467 -11.02 -2.76 26.57
CA GLU A 467 -9.85 -2.95 25.71
C GLU A 467 -9.63 -4.44 25.44
N SER A 468 -9.44 -4.79 24.17
CA SER A 468 -9.11 -6.15 23.78
C SER A 468 -7.78 -6.59 24.39
N GLU A 469 -7.66 -7.86 24.77
CA GLU A 469 -6.40 -8.45 25.22
C GLU A 469 -5.39 -8.59 24.05
N GLN A 470 -5.89 -8.62 22.81
CA GLN A 470 -5.05 -8.78 21.63
C GLN A 470 -4.31 -7.48 21.30
N ILE A 471 -2.99 -7.51 21.49
CA ILE A 471 -2.08 -6.48 21.01
C ILE A 471 -1.57 -6.90 19.62
N GLY A 472 -1.60 -5.97 18.67
CA GLY A 472 -1.05 -6.20 17.34
C GLY A 472 -0.45 -4.93 16.74
N VAL A 473 0.10 -5.09 15.54
CA VAL A 473 0.76 -4.00 14.82
C VAL A 473 -0.20 -3.36 13.83
N ILE A 474 -0.24 -2.03 13.83
CA ILE A 474 -0.99 -1.20 12.89
C ILE A 474 -0.04 -0.26 12.13
N PRO A 475 -0.36 0.19 10.91
CA PRO A 475 0.44 1.17 10.20
C PRO A 475 0.54 2.49 10.99
N SER A 476 1.71 3.09 11.06
CA SER A 476 1.85 4.42 11.66
C SER A 476 1.09 5.48 10.85
N LYS A 477 0.70 6.59 11.49
CA LYS A 477 0.13 7.75 10.78
C LYS A 477 1.01 8.20 9.61
N LYS A 478 2.33 8.30 9.83
CA LYS A 478 3.31 8.71 8.83
C LYS A 478 3.35 7.76 7.63
N ARG A 479 3.27 6.45 7.86
CA ARG A 479 3.20 5.42 6.81
C ARG A 479 1.93 5.54 5.97
N VAL A 480 0.78 5.68 6.63
CA VAL A 480 -0.52 5.84 5.96
C VAL A 480 -0.53 7.08 5.09
N GLU A 481 -0.14 8.22 5.65
CA GLU A 481 -0.12 9.49 4.92
C GLU A 481 0.87 9.50 3.76
N LYS A 482 2.05 8.88 3.93
CA LYS A 482 3.04 8.74 2.86
C LYS A 482 2.48 7.90 1.71
N LYS A 483 1.82 6.78 2.03
CA LYS A 483 1.19 5.88 1.05
C LYS A 483 0.04 6.57 0.30
N GLU A 484 -0.86 7.23 1.01
CA GLU A 484 -1.99 7.95 0.39
C GLU A 484 -1.52 9.15 -0.43
N ARG A 485 -0.53 9.91 0.05
CA ARG A 485 0.06 11.01 -0.73
C ARG A 485 0.73 10.52 -2.01
N ALA A 486 1.37 9.34 -1.98
CA ALA A 486 1.89 8.71 -3.19
C ALA A 486 0.77 8.27 -4.14
N ARG A 487 -0.32 7.68 -3.61
CA ARG A 487 -1.50 7.28 -4.39
C ARG A 487 -2.16 8.48 -5.07
N LEU A 488 -2.40 9.57 -4.34
CA LEU A 488 -3.01 10.79 -4.88
C LEU A 488 -2.14 11.46 -5.97
N LYS A 489 -0.80 11.39 -5.85
CA LYS A 489 0.11 11.84 -6.90
C LYS A 489 -0.04 11.01 -8.18
N THR A 490 -0.33 9.72 -8.07
CA THR A 490 -0.57 8.82 -9.20
C THR A 490 -1.97 9.03 -9.83
N VAL A 491 -2.99 9.32 -9.01
CA VAL A 491 -4.40 9.43 -9.45
C VAL A 491 -4.71 10.78 -10.13
N LYS A 492 -4.02 11.88 -9.80
CA LYS A 492 -4.22 13.20 -10.45
C LYS A 492 -3.90 13.22 -11.96
N PHE A 493 -3.36 12.14 -12.53
CA PHE A 493 -3.15 11.99 -13.98
C PHE A 493 -4.40 11.57 -14.79
N HIS A 494 -5.50 11.18 -14.13
CA HIS A 494 -6.69 10.62 -14.81
C HIS A 494 -7.97 11.49 -14.72
N ALA A 495 -8.01 12.51 -13.86
CA ALA A 495 -9.21 13.35 -13.68
C ALA A 495 -9.09 14.68 -14.44
N ARG A 496 -9.32 14.65 -15.76
CA ARG A 496 -9.95 15.73 -16.57
C ARG A 496 -10.00 15.32 -18.04
N THR A 497 -10.97 14.49 -18.37
CA THR A 497 -11.49 14.37 -19.75
C THR A 497 -13.01 14.42 -19.67
N GLY A 498 -13.59 15.52 -20.17
CA GLY A 498 -14.98 15.60 -20.60
C GLY A 498 -16.01 16.06 -19.56
N MET A 499 -16.32 17.36 -19.54
CA MET A 499 -17.66 17.82 -19.94
C MET A 499 -17.65 19.32 -20.21
N ILE A 500 -18.28 19.64 -21.33
CA ILE A 500 -18.47 20.95 -21.92
C ILE A 500 -19.59 21.65 -21.15
N GLU A 501 -19.33 22.84 -20.62
CA GLU A 501 -20.39 23.80 -20.34
C GLU A 501 -20.06 25.10 -21.07
N SER A 502 -20.72 25.27 -22.22
CA SER A 502 -20.82 26.55 -22.90
C SER A 502 -22.05 27.27 -22.34
N ASN A 503 -21.83 28.25 -21.47
CA ASN A 503 -22.48 29.55 -21.64
C ASN A 503 -21.77 30.66 -20.86
N ARG A 504 -21.36 31.65 -21.66
CA ARG A 504 -20.60 32.86 -21.35
C ARG A 504 -21.24 33.72 -20.25
N VAL A 505 -20.39 34.35 -19.43
CA VAL A 505 -20.31 35.83 -19.37
C VAL A 505 -18.84 36.26 -19.28
N LYS A 506 -18.45 37.18 -20.16
CA LYS A 506 -17.12 37.81 -20.25
C LYS A 506 -16.84 38.68 -19.03
N CYS A 507 -15.60 38.68 -18.54
CA CYS A 507 -14.93 39.94 -18.23
C CYS A 507 -13.42 39.79 -18.41
N LEU A 508 -12.87 40.53 -19.38
CA LEU A 508 -11.45 40.83 -19.48
C LEU A 508 -11.22 42.19 -18.81
N THR A 509 -10.03 42.31 -18.24
CA THR A 509 -9.26 43.53 -17.94
C THR A 509 -9.21 44.04 -16.50
N SER A 510 -7.97 44.35 -16.14
CA SER A 510 -7.44 45.20 -15.06
C SER A 510 -7.06 44.53 -13.73
N ASN A 511 -5.74 44.52 -13.52
CA ASN A 511 -5.03 44.32 -12.26
C ASN A 511 -5.62 45.20 -11.16
N SER A 512 -5.82 44.62 -9.97
CA SER A 512 -5.76 45.32 -8.68
C SER A 512 -5.58 44.28 -7.58
N ASP A 513 -4.53 44.44 -6.79
CA ASP A 513 -4.18 43.66 -5.62
C ASP A 513 -5.32 43.63 -4.59
N SER A 514 -5.70 42.43 -4.15
CA SER A 514 -6.50 42.20 -2.94
C SER A 514 -6.27 40.77 -2.48
N GLU A 515 -5.38 40.61 -1.50
CA GLU A 515 -5.25 39.39 -0.71
C GLU A 515 -6.61 39.01 -0.11
N SER A 516 -7.17 37.88 -0.53
CA SER A 516 -8.24 37.20 0.21
C SER A 516 -8.02 35.69 0.18
N SER A 517 -7.46 35.20 1.29
CA SER A 517 -7.83 33.96 1.99
C SER A 517 -8.21 32.73 1.15
N SER A 518 -7.35 32.30 0.24
CA SER A 518 -7.37 30.91 -0.25
C SER A 518 -6.04 30.23 0.07
N LYS A 519 -5.80 30.01 1.37
CA LYS A 519 -4.89 28.94 1.78
C LYS A 519 -5.49 27.66 1.21
N GLY A 520 -4.84 27.11 0.17
CA GLY A 520 -5.24 25.84 -0.42
C GLY A 520 -5.37 24.80 0.67
N GLN A 521 -6.52 24.11 0.71
CA GLN A 521 -6.62 22.85 1.45
C GLN A 521 -5.51 21.95 0.89
N GLU A 522 -4.46 21.71 1.67
CA GLU A 522 -3.71 20.47 1.51
C GLU A 522 -4.75 19.34 1.52
N ASP A 523 -4.69 18.43 0.54
CA ASP A 523 -5.62 17.31 0.46
C ASP A 523 -5.64 16.60 1.83
N THR A 524 -6.71 16.75 2.62
CA THR A 524 -6.81 16.16 3.96
C THR A 524 -6.72 14.65 3.82
N ILE A 525 -5.65 14.05 4.33
CA ILE A 525 -5.45 12.61 4.27
C ILE A 525 -6.07 11.99 5.52
N LEU A 526 -7.13 11.19 5.32
CA LEU A 526 -7.74 10.41 6.38
C LEU A 526 -6.73 9.36 6.88
N SER A 527 -6.40 9.44 8.17
CA SER A 527 -5.49 8.51 8.84
C SER A 527 -5.98 8.19 10.25
N TYR A 528 -5.46 8.86 11.27
CA TYR A 528 -5.87 8.69 12.66
C TYR A 528 -6.22 10.04 13.27
N GLU A 529 -7.30 10.06 14.05
CA GLU A 529 -7.69 11.22 14.85
C GLU A 529 -7.46 10.91 16.33
N PRO A 530 -6.68 11.70 17.07
CA PRO A 530 -6.51 11.50 18.50
C PRO A 530 -7.82 11.78 19.23
N VAL A 531 -8.18 10.93 20.18
CA VAL A 531 -9.46 11.02 20.91
C VAL A 531 -9.26 10.88 22.41
N ILE A 532 -10.20 11.45 23.16
CA ILE A 532 -10.32 11.26 24.60
C ILE A 532 -11.73 10.77 24.95
N ARG A 533 -11.82 9.99 26.03
CA ARG A 533 -13.11 9.52 26.54
C ARG A 533 -13.74 10.59 27.42
N GLN A 534 -14.99 10.94 27.15
CA GLN A 534 -15.77 11.91 27.91
C GLN A 534 -17.11 11.32 28.31
N GLU A 535 -17.55 11.61 29.55
CA GLU A 535 -18.90 11.31 30.01
C GLU A 535 -19.86 12.44 29.64
N ILE A 536 -21.04 12.08 29.13
CA ILE A 536 -22.10 13.01 28.74
C ILE A 536 -23.41 12.68 29.47
N HIS A 537 -24.24 13.72 29.65
CA HIS A 537 -25.52 13.65 30.38
C HIS A 537 -26.71 14.04 29.48
N TYR A 538 -26.62 13.74 28.19
CA TYR A 538 -27.68 13.99 27.21
C TYR A 538 -27.68 12.89 26.15
N THR A 539 -28.80 12.71 25.45
CA THR A 539 -28.88 11.77 24.33
C THR A 539 -28.33 12.41 23.06
N ARG A 540 -27.34 11.76 22.42
CA ARG A 540 -26.63 12.34 21.27
C ARG A 540 -27.57 12.59 20.08
N PRO A 541 -27.50 13.75 19.41
CA PRO A 541 -28.17 13.97 18.13
C PRO A 541 -27.65 13.01 17.06
N VAL A 542 -28.46 12.70 16.04
CA VAL A 542 -28.10 11.82 14.93
C VAL A 542 -28.20 12.61 13.63
N ILE A 543 -27.15 12.57 12.82
CA ILE A 543 -27.10 13.15 11.48
C ILE A 543 -26.80 12.01 10.51
N ILE A 544 -27.71 11.78 9.55
CA ILE A 544 -27.51 10.79 8.48
C ILE A 544 -27.31 11.55 7.17
N LEU A 545 -26.20 11.28 6.50
CA LEU A 545 -25.82 11.90 5.23
C LEU A 545 -25.71 10.84 4.14
N GLY A 546 -25.92 11.24 2.89
CA GLY A 546 -25.82 10.36 1.73
C GLY A 546 -27.18 9.94 1.16
N PRO A 547 -27.18 8.99 0.22
CA PRO A 547 -28.39 8.54 -0.48
C PRO A 547 -29.40 7.90 0.48
N MET A 548 -30.69 8.05 0.17
CA MET A 548 -31.80 7.45 0.94
C MET A 548 -31.93 7.90 2.40
N LYS A 549 -31.17 8.92 2.85
CA LYS A 549 -31.23 9.42 4.24
C LYS A 549 -32.64 9.80 4.69
N ASP A 550 -33.46 10.38 3.81
CA ASP A 550 -34.79 10.89 4.17
C ASP A 550 -35.70 9.75 4.62
N ARG A 551 -35.67 8.65 3.86
CA ARG A 551 -36.44 7.45 4.19
C ARG A 551 -35.97 6.82 5.51
N VAL A 552 -34.66 6.76 5.74
CA VAL A 552 -34.12 6.25 7.01
C VAL A 552 -34.55 7.14 8.19
N ASN A 553 -34.51 8.47 8.03
CA ASN A 553 -34.93 9.42 9.06
C ASN A 553 -36.41 9.23 9.42
N ASP A 554 -37.28 9.12 8.41
CA ASP A 554 -38.72 8.91 8.57
C ASP A 554 -39.02 7.56 9.26
N ASP A 555 -38.34 6.49 8.83
CA ASP A 555 -38.50 5.15 9.38
C ASP A 555 -38.06 5.11 10.87
N LEU A 556 -36.93 5.73 11.23
CA LEU A 556 -36.47 5.81 12.63
C LEU A 556 -37.47 6.51 13.55
N ILE A 557 -38.01 7.65 13.11
CA ILE A 557 -38.96 8.45 13.91
C ILE A 557 -40.30 7.72 14.05
N SER A 558 -40.79 7.13 12.96
CA SER A 558 -42.10 6.46 12.94
C SER A 558 -42.09 5.11 13.67
N GLU A 559 -41.02 4.33 13.54
CA GLU A 559 -40.90 3.01 14.19
C GLU A 559 -40.57 3.15 15.69
N PHE A 560 -39.75 4.12 16.09
CA PHE A 560 -39.31 4.29 17.48
C PHE A 560 -39.51 5.73 18.02
N PRO A 561 -40.76 6.23 18.11
CA PRO A 561 -41.06 7.60 18.53
C PRO A 561 -40.69 7.90 19.99
N HIS A 562 -40.42 6.86 20.79
CA HIS A 562 -39.95 7.00 22.17
C HIS A 562 -38.42 7.23 22.24
N LYS A 563 -37.65 6.73 21.26
CA LYS A 563 -36.19 6.89 21.18
C LYS A 563 -35.78 8.09 20.33
N PHE A 564 -36.50 8.38 19.26
CA PHE A 564 -36.15 9.43 18.30
C PHE A 564 -37.16 10.58 18.31
N GLY A 565 -36.70 11.77 17.92
CA GLY A 565 -37.56 12.92 17.71
C GLY A 565 -36.92 13.96 16.80
N SER A 566 -37.75 14.78 16.20
CA SER A 566 -37.31 15.96 15.44
C SER A 566 -37.34 17.20 16.33
N CYS A 567 -36.38 18.10 16.14
CA CYS A 567 -36.42 19.42 16.77
C CYS A 567 -37.24 20.41 15.94
N VAL A 568 -37.80 21.42 16.59
CA VAL A 568 -38.59 22.47 15.93
C VAL A 568 -37.63 23.54 15.38
N PRO A 569 -37.60 23.77 14.04
CA PRO A 569 -36.79 24.81 13.42
C PRO A 569 -37.39 26.21 13.64
N HIS A 570 -36.63 27.25 13.29
CA HIS A 570 -37.05 28.65 13.34
C HIS A 570 -37.29 29.18 11.93
N THR A 571 -38.23 30.12 11.78
CA THR A 571 -38.42 30.85 10.53
C THR A 571 -38.84 32.30 10.77
N THR A 572 -38.45 33.19 9.88
CA THR A 572 -38.95 34.59 9.82
C THR A 572 -40.21 34.74 8.97
N ARG A 573 -40.62 33.68 8.27
CA ARG A 573 -41.87 33.67 7.51
C ARG A 573 -43.05 33.80 8.48
N SER A 574 -44.07 34.57 8.10
CA SER A 574 -45.33 34.59 8.84
C SER A 574 -46.01 33.21 8.89
N ARG A 575 -46.54 32.86 10.07
CA ARG A 575 -47.31 31.64 10.32
C ARG A 575 -48.54 31.53 9.41
N ARG A 576 -48.79 30.35 8.84
CA ARG A 576 -50.04 30.04 8.10
C ARG A 576 -51.14 29.57 9.05
N GLU A 577 -52.39 29.59 8.59
CA GLU A 577 -53.56 29.23 9.41
C GLU A 577 -53.50 27.80 9.98
N ASN A 578 -52.89 26.85 9.27
CA ASN A 578 -52.76 25.46 9.66
C ASN A 578 -51.48 25.13 10.45
N GLU A 579 -50.66 26.14 10.78
CA GLU A 579 -49.38 25.95 11.47
C GLU A 579 -49.46 26.45 12.92
N ILE A 580 -48.77 25.75 13.82
CA ILE A 580 -48.73 26.01 15.25
C ILE A 580 -47.32 26.44 15.64
N ASP A 581 -47.21 27.58 16.31
CA ASP A 581 -45.94 28.09 16.84
C ASP A 581 -45.38 27.17 17.93
N GLY A 582 -44.10 26.85 17.84
CA GLY A 582 -43.44 25.90 18.73
C GLY A 582 -43.71 24.43 18.43
N GLN A 583 -44.45 24.12 17.36
CA GLN A 583 -44.62 22.75 16.85
C GLN A 583 -44.07 22.63 15.42
N ASP A 584 -44.56 23.45 14.48
CA ASP A 584 -44.10 23.42 13.09
C ASP A 584 -42.82 24.24 12.94
N TYR A 585 -42.86 25.47 13.44
CA TYR A 585 -41.72 26.38 13.52
C TYR A 585 -41.81 27.23 14.78
N HIS A 586 -40.67 27.74 15.22
CA HIS A 586 -40.60 28.97 16.01
C HIS A 586 -40.67 30.16 15.05
N PHE A 587 -41.80 30.85 15.03
CA PHE A 587 -42.03 32.00 14.17
C PHE A 587 -41.39 33.26 14.78
N VAL A 588 -40.26 33.68 14.22
CA VAL A 588 -39.47 34.81 14.71
C VAL A 588 -40.01 36.11 14.12
N GLY A 589 -40.39 37.04 15.00
CA GLY A 589 -41.00 38.32 14.60
C GLY A 589 -40.05 39.36 14.00
N SER A 590 -38.73 39.24 14.21
CA SER A 590 -37.72 40.15 13.64
C SER A 590 -36.65 39.36 12.90
N ARG A 591 -36.50 39.69 11.61
CA ARG A 591 -35.45 39.12 10.76
C ARG A 591 -34.07 39.54 11.26
N GLU A 592 -33.92 40.79 11.66
CA GLU A 592 -32.68 41.37 12.17
C GLU A 592 -32.20 40.63 13.42
N GLN A 593 -33.12 40.27 14.32
CA GLN A 593 -32.79 39.48 15.50
C GLN A 593 -32.33 38.07 15.12
N MET A 594 -33.00 37.41 14.17
CA MET A 594 -32.56 36.08 13.71
C MET A 594 -31.19 36.14 13.02
N GLU A 595 -30.92 37.17 12.21
CA GLU A 595 -29.59 37.38 11.59
C GLU A 595 -28.50 37.58 12.64
N LYS A 596 -28.79 38.36 13.68
CA LYS A 596 -27.89 38.52 14.83
C LYS A 596 -27.65 37.19 15.55
N ASP A 597 -28.70 36.41 15.79
CA ASP A 597 -28.58 35.10 16.45
C ASP A 597 -27.79 34.08 15.59
N ILE A 598 -27.89 34.17 14.27
CA ILE A 598 -27.05 33.40 13.33
C ILE A 598 -25.58 33.82 13.46
N GLN A 599 -25.29 35.13 13.53
CA GLN A 599 -23.93 35.66 13.73
C GLN A 599 -23.35 35.29 15.10
N ASP A 600 -24.19 35.23 16.13
CA ASP A 600 -23.83 34.82 17.50
C ASP A 600 -23.68 33.29 17.66
N ASN A 601 -23.64 32.53 16.54
CA ASN A 601 -23.49 31.07 16.51
C ASN A 601 -24.57 30.29 17.28
N LYS A 602 -25.79 30.83 17.40
CA LYS A 602 -26.92 30.12 18.04
C LYS A 602 -27.59 29.09 17.14
N PHE A 603 -27.24 29.06 15.85
CA PHE A 603 -27.79 28.17 14.84
C PHE A 603 -26.75 27.16 14.33
N ILE A 604 -27.14 25.88 14.28
CA ILE A 604 -26.31 24.82 13.69
C ILE A 604 -26.33 24.85 12.17
N GLU A 605 -27.43 25.33 11.60
CA GLU A 605 -27.62 25.57 10.18
C GLU A 605 -28.71 26.62 9.99
N ALA A 606 -28.50 27.51 9.03
CA ALA A 606 -29.49 28.49 8.63
C ALA A 606 -29.33 28.80 7.13
N GLY A 607 -30.43 29.09 6.47
CA GLY A 607 -30.49 29.41 5.05
C GLY A 607 -31.64 30.37 4.74
N GLN A 608 -31.57 31.00 3.57
CA GLN A 608 -32.63 31.86 3.05
C GLN A 608 -33.40 31.13 1.94
N PHE A 609 -34.73 31.17 2.02
CA PHE A 609 -35.63 30.66 1.00
C PHE A 609 -36.83 31.59 0.85
N ASN A 610 -37.12 32.04 -0.38
CA ASN A 610 -38.19 33.00 -0.69
C ASN A 610 -38.18 34.21 0.27
N GLU A 611 -37.04 34.90 0.37
CA GLU A 611 -36.84 36.08 1.25
C GLU A 611 -37.04 35.85 2.75
N ASN A 612 -37.28 34.61 3.19
CA ASN A 612 -37.41 34.27 4.59
C ASN A 612 -36.21 33.41 5.04
N LEU A 613 -35.73 33.68 6.24
CA LEU A 613 -34.74 32.88 6.92
C LEU A 613 -35.39 31.64 7.56
N TYR A 614 -34.69 30.52 7.46
CA TYR A 614 -34.99 29.26 8.12
C TYR A 614 -33.73 28.76 8.81
N GLY A 615 -33.85 28.14 9.98
CA GLY A 615 -32.68 27.56 10.63
C GLY A 615 -32.99 26.68 11.82
N THR A 616 -32.07 25.80 12.15
CA THR A 616 -32.14 24.93 13.32
C THR A 616 -31.25 25.49 14.42
N SER A 617 -31.83 25.85 15.56
CA SER A 617 -31.07 26.42 16.67
C SER A 617 -30.37 25.32 17.49
N VAL A 618 -29.23 25.64 18.10
CA VAL A 618 -28.54 24.76 19.06
C VAL A 618 -29.48 24.38 20.22
N LEU A 619 -30.30 25.34 20.68
CA LEU A 619 -31.25 25.13 21.77
C LEU A 619 -32.35 24.14 21.40
N SER A 620 -32.87 24.21 20.17
CA SER A 620 -33.88 23.27 19.67
C SER A 620 -33.36 21.83 19.72
N VAL A 621 -32.11 21.61 19.32
CA VAL A 621 -31.46 20.29 19.37
C VAL A 621 -31.24 19.83 20.81
N ARG A 622 -30.69 20.72 21.66
CA ARG A 622 -30.43 20.45 23.08
C ARG A 622 -31.70 20.04 23.83
N THR A 623 -32.81 20.71 23.55
CA THR A 623 -34.10 20.42 24.20
C THR A 623 -34.58 18.99 23.92
N VAL A 624 -34.37 18.46 22.71
CA VAL A 624 -34.72 17.07 22.38
C VAL A 624 -33.76 16.09 23.04
N ALA A 625 -32.46 16.39 23.01
CA ALA A 625 -31.41 15.58 23.62
C ALA A 625 -31.58 15.42 25.14
N GLU A 626 -31.92 16.50 25.84
CA GLU A 626 -32.14 16.52 27.30
C GLU A 626 -33.45 15.84 27.71
N ARG A 627 -34.40 15.66 26.79
CA ARG A 627 -35.61 14.84 26.99
C ARG A 627 -35.35 13.34 26.83
N GLY A 628 -34.10 12.92 26.65
CA GLY A 628 -33.72 11.52 26.53
C GLY A 628 -33.97 10.92 25.15
N LYS A 629 -34.11 11.74 24.10
CA LYS A 629 -34.33 11.28 22.72
C LYS A 629 -33.17 11.67 21.80
N HIS A 630 -32.87 10.80 20.84
CA HIS A 630 -31.98 11.11 19.75
C HIS A 630 -32.67 12.10 18.81
N CYS A 631 -32.12 13.31 18.73
CA CYS A 631 -32.60 14.31 17.79
C CYS A 631 -32.15 13.94 16.37
N ILE A 632 -33.07 13.50 15.51
CA ILE A 632 -32.80 13.28 14.09
C ILE A 632 -32.74 14.64 13.40
N LEU A 633 -31.64 14.92 12.71
CA LEU A 633 -31.38 16.20 12.08
C LEU A 633 -31.25 16.04 10.56
N ASP A 634 -32.10 16.77 9.84
CA ASP A 634 -32.00 16.94 8.39
C ASP A 634 -31.22 18.22 8.07
N VAL A 635 -29.89 18.12 8.08
CA VAL A 635 -28.95 19.24 7.92
C VAL A 635 -27.76 18.83 7.05
N SER A 636 -26.99 19.80 6.55
CA SER A 636 -25.73 19.52 5.86
C SER A 636 -24.60 19.08 6.80
N GLY A 637 -23.53 18.53 6.25
CA GLY A 637 -22.33 18.14 7.02
C GLY A 637 -21.68 19.29 7.81
N ASN A 638 -21.92 20.55 7.43
CA ASN A 638 -21.41 21.71 8.18
C ASN A 638 -21.98 21.80 9.59
N ALA A 639 -23.18 21.29 9.82
CA ALA A 639 -23.82 21.29 11.13
C ALA A 639 -23.06 20.44 12.16
N ILE A 640 -22.31 19.41 11.71
CA ILE A 640 -21.51 18.55 12.59
C ILE A 640 -20.50 19.39 13.38
N LYS A 641 -19.76 20.27 12.68
CA LYS A 641 -18.76 21.16 13.29
C LYS A 641 -19.41 22.14 14.28
N ARG A 642 -20.56 22.72 13.91
CA ARG A 642 -21.28 23.67 14.78
C ARG A 642 -21.81 23.00 16.04
N LEU A 643 -22.30 21.76 15.94
CA LEU A 643 -22.73 20.98 17.09
C LEU A 643 -21.57 20.65 18.04
N GLN A 644 -20.42 20.21 17.49
CA GLN A 644 -19.21 19.95 18.29
C GLN A 644 -18.73 21.21 19.04
N GLN A 645 -18.74 22.38 18.39
CA GLN A 645 -18.44 23.67 19.04
C GLN A 645 -19.42 23.99 20.18
N ALA A 646 -20.69 23.61 20.02
CA ALA A 646 -21.72 23.74 21.05
C ALA A 646 -21.70 22.63 22.12
N GLN A 647 -20.65 21.79 22.15
CA GLN A 647 -20.50 20.65 23.08
C GLN A 647 -21.63 19.61 22.96
N LEU A 648 -22.28 19.54 21.79
CA LEU A 648 -23.22 18.49 21.42
C LEU A 648 -22.55 17.62 20.37
N TYR A 649 -22.13 16.40 20.73
CA TYR A 649 -21.38 15.53 19.83
C TYR A 649 -22.33 14.56 19.11
N PRO A 650 -22.66 14.81 17.82
CA PRO A 650 -23.61 13.98 17.10
C PRO A 650 -23.05 12.58 16.81
N ILE A 651 -23.94 11.64 16.56
CA ILE A 651 -23.66 10.38 15.85
C ILE A 651 -23.86 10.70 14.37
N SER A 652 -22.75 10.90 13.65
CA SER A 652 -22.76 11.28 12.24
C SER A 652 -22.51 10.07 11.36
N ILE A 653 -23.51 9.64 10.60
CA ILE A 653 -23.45 8.41 9.80
C ILE A 653 -23.53 8.78 8.31
N PHE A 654 -22.57 8.31 7.53
CA PHE A 654 -22.56 8.49 6.08
C PHE A 654 -22.94 7.21 5.37
N ILE A 655 -23.98 7.27 4.53
CA ILE A 655 -24.39 6.19 3.64
C ILE A 655 -23.55 6.29 2.37
N LYS A 656 -22.58 5.39 2.22
CA LYS A 656 -21.69 5.33 1.06
C LYS A 656 -22.30 4.45 -0.03
N PRO A 657 -22.58 4.99 -1.23
CA PRO A 657 -23.03 4.16 -2.35
C PRO A 657 -21.90 3.27 -2.87
N LYS A 658 -22.20 2.00 -3.20
CA LYS A 658 -21.21 1.08 -3.80
C LYS A 658 -20.85 1.49 -5.22
N SER A 659 -21.88 1.79 -6.01
CA SER A 659 -21.79 2.21 -7.41
C SER A 659 -23.08 2.94 -7.81
N ILE A 660 -23.11 3.45 -9.04
CA ILE A 660 -24.31 4.06 -9.62
C ILE A 660 -25.41 3.01 -9.82
N GLU A 661 -25.04 1.80 -10.24
CA GLU A 661 -25.95 0.68 -10.45
C GLU A 661 -26.62 0.27 -9.15
N ALA A 662 -25.87 0.16 -8.05
CA ALA A 662 -26.42 -0.15 -6.74
C ALA A 662 -27.44 0.91 -6.27
N LEU A 663 -27.22 2.19 -6.59
CA LEU A 663 -28.18 3.25 -6.30
C LEU A 663 -29.48 3.08 -7.09
N MET A 664 -29.37 2.71 -8.37
CA MET A 664 -30.54 2.42 -9.21
C MET A 664 -31.29 1.18 -8.75
N GLU A 665 -30.60 0.16 -8.23
CA GLU A 665 -31.24 -1.03 -7.67
C GLU A 665 -32.04 -0.70 -6.40
N MET A 666 -31.49 0.13 -5.51
CA MET A 666 -32.17 0.59 -4.30
C MET A 666 -33.37 1.49 -4.61
N ASN A 667 -33.30 2.30 -5.68
CA ASN A 667 -34.39 3.15 -6.12
C ASN A 667 -34.67 3.00 -7.63
N LYS A 668 -35.40 1.93 -7.98
CA LYS A 668 -35.74 1.58 -9.37
C LYS A 668 -36.50 2.65 -10.17
N ARG A 669 -37.00 3.70 -9.50
CA ARG A 669 -37.71 4.82 -10.15
C ARG A 669 -36.76 5.92 -10.64
N GLN A 670 -35.51 5.92 -10.19
CA GLN A 670 -34.53 6.92 -10.59
C GLN A 670 -33.91 6.60 -11.94
N THR A 671 -33.67 7.64 -12.74
CA THR A 671 -32.91 7.52 -13.98
C THR A 671 -31.41 7.45 -13.71
N TYR A 672 -30.64 6.93 -14.65
CA TYR A 672 -29.17 6.87 -14.54
C TYR A 672 -28.56 8.25 -14.28
N GLU A 673 -29.04 9.31 -14.95
CA GLU A 673 -28.54 10.68 -14.74
C GLU A 673 -28.81 11.19 -13.32
N GLN A 674 -29.98 10.86 -12.75
CA GLN A 674 -30.30 11.19 -11.36
C GLN A 674 -29.40 10.41 -10.39
N ALA A 675 -29.21 9.12 -10.61
CA ALA A 675 -28.34 8.28 -9.79
C ALA A 675 -26.88 8.76 -9.84
N ASN A 676 -26.38 9.15 -11.02
CA ASN A 676 -25.04 9.73 -11.17
C ASN A 676 -24.88 11.02 -10.37
N LYS A 677 -25.86 11.94 -10.43
CA LYS A 677 -25.85 13.18 -9.63
C LYS A 677 -25.85 12.88 -8.12
N VAL A 678 -26.57 11.85 -7.68
CA VAL A 678 -26.58 11.42 -6.27
C VAL A 678 -25.23 10.82 -5.87
N PHE A 679 -24.63 10.00 -6.74
CA PHE A 679 -23.32 9.41 -6.54
C PHE A 679 -22.23 10.49 -6.44
N ASP A 680 -22.18 11.44 -7.39
CA ASP A 680 -21.21 12.55 -7.38
C ASP A 680 -21.33 13.42 -6.11
N LYS A 681 -22.57 13.69 -5.68
CA LYS A 681 -22.83 14.40 -4.42
C LYS A 681 -22.34 13.61 -3.20
N ALA A 682 -22.52 12.29 -3.19
CA ALA A 682 -22.05 11.43 -2.10
C ALA A 682 -20.52 11.39 -2.05
N VAL A 683 -19.84 11.26 -3.20
CA VAL A 683 -18.37 11.31 -3.28
C VAL A 683 -17.84 12.64 -2.75
N LYS A 684 -18.47 13.75 -3.13
CA LYS A 684 -18.09 15.07 -2.63
C LYS A 684 -18.32 15.22 -1.12
N LEU A 685 -19.43 14.70 -0.60
CA LEU A 685 -19.69 14.69 0.85
C LEU A 685 -18.63 13.90 1.63
N GLU A 686 -18.23 12.73 1.12
CA GLU A 686 -17.15 11.93 1.71
C GLU A 686 -15.82 12.68 1.71
N GLN A 687 -15.50 13.36 0.60
CA GLN A 687 -14.28 14.17 0.49
C GLN A 687 -14.27 15.36 1.47
N ASP A 688 -15.39 16.09 1.55
CA ASP A 688 -15.48 17.33 2.32
C ASP A 688 -15.64 17.09 3.84
N PHE A 689 -16.26 15.96 4.23
CA PHE A 689 -16.64 15.69 5.62
C PHE A 689 -16.19 14.35 6.18
N GLY A 690 -15.40 13.56 5.43
CA GLY A 690 -15.00 12.20 5.80
C GLY A 690 -14.25 12.08 7.13
N GLU A 691 -13.67 13.15 7.67
CA GLU A 691 -13.04 13.16 9.01
C GLU A 691 -14.06 13.31 10.16
N PHE A 692 -15.28 13.78 9.88
CA PHE A 692 -16.29 14.09 10.89
C PHE A 692 -17.33 12.98 11.09
N PHE A 693 -17.32 11.93 10.26
CA PHE A 693 -18.26 10.84 10.42
C PHE A 693 -17.88 9.96 11.60
N THR A 694 -18.88 9.53 12.35
CA THR A 694 -18.76 8.48 13.36
C THR A 694 -18.65 7.12 12.69
N ALA A 695 -19.40 6.90 11.61
CA ALA A 695 -19.39 5.64 10.86
C ALA A 695 -19.71 5.85 9.38
N ILE A 696 -19.20 4.96 8.54
CA ILE A 696 -19.54 4.86 7.12
C ILE A 696 -20.29 3.54 6.92
N VAL A 697 -21.49 3.62 6.35
CA VAL A 697 -22.36 2.46 6.11
C VAL A 697 -22.50 2.21 4.63
N GLN A 698 -22.29 0.96 4.23
CA GLN A 698 -22.48 0.47 2.88
C GLN A 698 -23.27 -0.84 2.93
N GLY A 699 -24.16 -1.07 1.97
CA GLY A 699 -25.02 -2.25 1.91
C GLY A 699 -25.61 -2.43 0.51
N ASP A 700 -26.17 -3.62 0.24
CA ASP A 700 -26.80 -3.97 -1.03
C ASP A 700 -28.29 -3.63 -1.08
N SER A 701 -28.92 -3.49 0.10
CA SER A 701 -30.32 -3.11 0.22
C SER A 701 -30.53 -2.01 1.26
N LEU A 702 -31.62 -1.27 1.12
CA LEU A 702 -31.99 -0.25 2.11
C LEU A 702 -32.26 -0.86 3.49
N GLU A 703 -32.83 -2.06 3.56
CA GLU A 703 -33.10 -2.76 4.82
C GLU A 703 -31.81 -3.11 5.56
N GLU A 704 -30.80 -3.60 4.83
CA GLU A 704 -29.47 -3.86 5.40
C GLU A 704 -28.83 -2.57 5.94
N ILE A 705 -28.88 -1.48 5.15
CA ILE A 705 -28.36 -0.17 5.54
C ILE A 705 -29.09 0.32 6.80
N TYR A 706 -30.42 0.24 6.82
CA TYR A 706 -31.26 0.64 7.96
C TYR A 706 -30.90 -0.13 9.23
N ASN A 707 -30.76 -1.45 9.14
CA ASN A 707 -30.38 -2.28 10.27
C ASN A 707 -28.97 -1.97 10.79
N LYS A 708 -27.99 -1.73 9.90
CA LYS A 708 -26.65 -1.27 10.30
C LYS A 708 -26.68 0.08 11.01
N ILE A 709 -27.45 1.03 10.50
CA ILE A 709 -27.62 2.36 11.11
C ILE A 709 -28.20 2.23 12.53
N LYS A 710 -29.24 1.41 12.73
CA LYS A 710 -29.80 1.16 14.06
C LYS A 710 -28.75 0.60 15.04
N LEU A 711 -27.97 -0.39 14.61
CA LEU A 711 -26.91 -0.98 15.43
C LEU A 711 -25.85 0.06 15.83
N ILE A 712 -25.40 0.88 14.87
CA ILE A 712 -24.43 1.95 15.12
C ILE A 712 -24.98 2.96 16.13
N ILE A 713 -26.23 3.39 15.98
CA ILE A 713 -26.85 4.33 16.93
C ILE A 713 -26.89 3.69 18.31
N GLU A 714 -27.36 2.45 18.45
CA GLU A 714 -27.46 1.75 19.73
C GLU A 714 -26.08 1.63 20.41
N GLU A 715 -25.04 1.24 19.67
CA GLU A 715 -23.66 1.15 20.18
C GLU A 715 -23.10 2.50 20.62
N GLN A 716 -23.43 3.57 19.90
CA GLN A 716 -22.94 4.92 20.13
C GLN A 716 -23.80 5.73 21.13
N SER A 717 -24.86 5.13 21.69
CA SER A 717 -25.82 5.77 22.60
C SER A 717 -25.38 5.80 24.06
N GLY A 718 -24.25 5.16 24.40
CA GLY A 718 -23.74 5.10 25.77
C GLY A 718 -23.36 6.47 26.35
N PRO A 719 -23.27 6.60 27.69
CA PRO A 719 -22.91 7.84 28.36
C PRO A 719 -21.43 8.20 28.20
N TYR A 720 -20.57 7.21 27.88
CA TYR A 720 -19.15 7.42 27.61
C TYR A 720 -18.92 7.48 26.10
N ILE A 721 -18.45 8.63 25.63
CA ILE A 721 -18.20 8.90 24.22
C ILE A 721 -16.73 9.18 23.96
N TRP A 722 -16.29 8.98 22.73
CA TRP A 722 -14.96 9.38 22.27
C TRP A 722 -15.08 10.69 21.49
N ILE A 723 -14.40 11.73 21.95
CA ILE A 723 -14.39 13.03 21.28
C ILE A 723 -12.99 13.36 20.77
N PRO A 724 -12.86 14.20 19.72
CA PRO A 724 -11.56 14.65 19.24
C PRO A 724 -10.73 15.31 20.36
N SER A 725 -9.47 14.92 20.46
CA SER A 725 -8.51 15.52 21.38
C SER A 725 -7.85 16.75 20.75
N SER A 726 -7.49 17.72 21.59
CA SER A 726 -6.66 18.86 21.15
C SER A 726 -5.19 18.49 20.96
N GLU A 727 -4.78 17.30 21.41
CA GLU A 727 -3.44 16.77 21.22
C GLU A 727 -3.16 16.47 19.75
N LYS A 728 -1.95 16.76 19.27
CA LYS A 728 -1.56 16.54 17.87
C LYS A 728 -0.68 15.30 17.75
N LEU A 729 -1.16 14.29 17.03
CA LEU A 729 -0.40 13.09 16.64
C LEU A 729 0.84 13.39 15.82
#